data_AF-A0A8D3WI20-F1
#
_entry.id   AF-A0A8D3WI20-F1
#
_cell.length_a   1.000
_cell.length_b   1.000
_cell.length_c   1.000
_cell.angle_alpha   90.00
_cell.angle_beta   90.00
_cell.angle_gamma   90.00
#
_symmetry.space_group_name_H-M   'P 1'
#
loop_
_entity.id
_entity.type
_entity.pdbx_description
1 polymer ?
#
loop_
_entity_poly.entity_id
_entity_poly.type
_entity_poly.pdbx_seq_one_letter_code
_entity_poly.pdbx_strand_id
1 'polypeptide(L)'
;MTPPVSRGRHNRKKKRTVRRRLPMRYLLPSVLLVALLAMLMLRGYVHSEILADHRVQAPAPTTQVPDDVLEGGPVIDARAAGGQAKSLRIPDHRIVLTFDDGPDPVWTPRVLDELRKNRAHGVFFVTGTMASRYPDLVKRMVDEGHEIGLHTFNHPDLSFQSTSRIDWELSQNQLVLAGAAGIRTSLFRPPYSSSSDAMDDRSWPVTRYIGSRGYLTVVNNTDSEDWKRPGVPAIIERATPRNGKGAIVLMHDSGGDRSQTVAALREFLPQMQRQGYEFTNLTSALGAPSAHTEVSGLALWKGRAFIGAVEISERVTGVLVVGLAAIGVLVMVRFGLMLLLSFLHAKKVRRQDFSWGGRFTRPVSVLVPAYNERECIEATVRSLVASDHPIEVVVIDDGSTDGTADLVEAMWIPNVRVVRQTNAGKPAALNNGIAHARHDIVVMMDGDTVFEPSTVRELVQPFADPRVGAVAGNAKVGNRDSLIGAWQHIEYVMGFNLDRRMYDLLGCMPTIPGAVGAFRRDALDRVGGMSEDTLAEDTDVTMALHRDGWRVVYAENARAWTEAPESVQQLWSQRYRWSYGTMQAIWKHRRAVVERGPSGRFGRVGLPFVSLFMVVAPLLAPLIDVFLLYGLVFGPTGKTVAAWFGVLLVQAVCAAYAFRLDRERMTHLISLPLQQILYRQLMYVVLLQSWITALTGGRLRWQKLRRTGVVEAPGGTTNRRRETERRPVA
;
A
#
# COMPACT_ATOMS: atom_id res chain seq x y z
N MET A 1 1.69 -57.21 62.50
CA MET A 1 2.58 -56.06 62.71
C MET A 1 2.74 -55.34 61.39
N THR A 2 1.94 -54.31 61.19
CA THR A 2 1.84 -53.46 59.99
C THR A 2 2.82 -52.30 60.11
N PRO A 3 3.72 -52.06 59.14
CA PRO A 3 4.61 -50.91 59.14
C PRO A 3 3.90 -49.64 58.56
N PRO A 4 4.40 -48.44 58.87
CA PRO A 4 3.62 -47.21 58.84
C PRO A 4 3.51 -46.54 57.47
N VAL A 5 2.39 -45.83 57.31
CA VAL A 5 1.93 -45.04 56.18
C VAL A 5 2.89 -43.89 55.85
N SER A 6 3.46 -43.90 54.63
CA SER A 6 4.23 -42.77 54.09
C SER A 6 3.32 -41.63 53.66
N ARG A 7 3.56 -40.43 54.21
CA ARG A 7 2.87 -39.18 53.87
C ARG A 7 3.03 -38.82 52.38
N GLY A 8 1.91 -38.78 51.66
CA GLY A 8 1.86 -38.26 50.29
C GLY A 8 2.08 -36.74 50.25
N ARG A 9 3.23 -36.30 49.74
CA ARG A 9 3.43 -34.91 49.27
C ARG A 9 2.81 -34.77 47.88
N HIS A 10 1.59 -34.26 47.82
CA HIS A 10 0.97 -33.78 46.57
C HIS A 10 1.74 -32.58 46.04
N ASN A 11 2.62 -32.81 45.06
CA ASN A 11 3.33 -31.78 44.34
C ASN A 11 2.39 -31.17 43.28
N ARG A 12 1.54 -30.21 43.68
CA ARG A 12 0.71 -29.40 42.77
C ARG A 12 1.64 -28.57 41.86
N LYS A 13 1.97 -29.09 40.67
CA LYS A 13 2.55 -28.31 39.57
C LYS A 13 1.59 -27.17 39.23
N LYS A 14 1.85 -25.96 39.74
CA LYS A 14 1.23 -24.72 39.24
C LYS A 14 1.57 -24.60 37.76
N LYS A 15 0.59 -24.90 36.89
CA LYS A 15 0.62 -24.49 35.47
C LYS A 15 0.70 -22.96 35.46
N ARG A 16 1.90 -22.40 35.27
CA ARG A 16 2.04 -20.99 34.88
C ARG A 16 1.36 -20.85 33.53
N THR A 17 0.18 -20.25 33.53
CA THR A 17 -0.46 -19.73 32.32
C THR A 17 0.48 -18.66 31.78
N VAL A 18 1.30 -19.05 30.79
CA VAL A 18 2.02 -18.09 29.98
C VAL A 18 0.95 -17.30 29.24
N ARG A 19 0.56 -16.14 29.77
CA ARG A 19 -0.15 -15.12 29.01
C ARG A 19 0.75 -14.83 27.81
N ARG A 20 0.42 -15.41 26.65
CA ARG A 20 1.01 -15.06 25.35
C ARG A 20 0.67 -13.59 25.12
N ARG A 21 1.50 -12.67 25.64
CA ARG A 21 1.48 -11.29 25.17
C ARG A 21 1.78 -11.39 23.69
N LEU A 22 0.85 -10.96 22.84
CA LEU A 22 1.12 -10.73 21.43
C LEU A 22 2.42 -9.91 21.39
N PRO A 23 3.50 -10.44 20.78
CA PRO A 23 4.77 -9.73 20.81
C PRO A 23 4.55 -8.40 20.09
N MET A 24 5.00 -7.30 20.70
CA MET A 24 4.75 -5.92 20.26
C MET A 24 4.96 -5.69 18.75
N ARG A 25 5.84 -6.52 18.15
CA ARG A 25 6.10 -6.64 16.70
C ARG A 25 4.88 -6.93 15.81
N TYR A 26 3.78 -7.47 16.33
CA TYR A 26 2.55 -7.68 15.54
C TYR A 26 1.42 -6.75 15.96
N LEU A 27 1.52 -6.10 17.11
CA LEU A 27 0.45 -5.25 17.63
C LEU A 27 0.41 -3.92 16.86
N LEU A 28 1.55 -3.23 16.77
CA LEU A 28 1.61 -1.92 16.13
C LEU A 28 1.16 -1.96 14.64
N PRO A 29 1.63 -2.89 13.80
CA PRO A 29 1.18 -2.95 12.40
C PRO A 29 -0.30 -3.29 12.26
N SER A 30 -0.82 -4.18 13.12
CA SER A 30 -2.23 -4.54 13.12
C SER A 30 -3.11 -3.35 13.52
N VAL A 31 -2.69 -2.57 14.53
CA VAL A 31 -3.39 -1.35 14.95
C VAL A 31 -3.38 -0.31 13.83
N LEU A 32 -2.24 -0.10 13.16
CA LEU A 32 -2.15 0.82 12.02
C LEU A 32 -3.04 0.38 10.86
N LEU A 33 -3.09 -0.92 10.55
CA LEU A 33 -3.96 -1.47 9.52
C LEU A 33 -5.44 -1.28 9.86
N VAL A 34 -5.85 -1.58 11.11
CA VAL A 34 -7.23 -1.37 11.56
C VAL A 34 -7.61 0.10 11.51
N ALA A 35 -6.72 1.01 11.94
CA ALA A 35 -6.95 2.44 11.86
C ALA A 35 -7.10 2.91 10.41
N LEU A 36 -6.24 2.44 9.50
CA LEU A 36 -6.32 2.73 8.07
C LEU A 36 -7.64 2.22 7.46
N LEU A 37 -8.04 0.99 7.76
CA LEU A 37 -9.30 0.43 7.27
C LEU A 37 -10.51 1.20 7.79
N ALA A 38 -10.54 1.52 9.09
CA ALA A 38 -11.62 2.32 9.68
C ALA A 38 -11.71 3.71 9.06
N MET A 39 -10.56 4.33 8.80
CA MET A 39 -10.46 5.62 8.11
C MET A 39 -11.00 5.54 6.68
N LEU A 40 -10.58 4.55 5.90
CA LEU A 40 -11.09 4.32 4.55
C LEU A 40 -12.61 4.03 4.55
N MET A 41 -13.11 3.25 5.50
CA MET A 41 -14.55 3.00 5.65
C MET A 41 -15.32 4.28 5.97
N LEU A 42 -14.79 5.14 6.84
CA LEU A 42 -15.40 6.44 7.15
C LEU A 42 -15.45 7.33 5.89
N ARG A 43 -14.35 7.39 5.13
CA ARG A 43 -14.29 8.16 3.88
C ARG A 43 -15.31 7.65 2.86
N GLY A 44 -15.34 6.33 2.63
CA GLY A 44 -16.30 5.72 1.71
C GLY A 44 -17.75 5.94 2.14
N TYR A 45 -18.02 5.89 3.44
CA TYR A 45 -19.34 6.20 3.99
C TYR A 45 -19.75 7.65 3.69
N VAL A 46 -18.86 8.62 3.91
CA VAL A 46 -19.12 10.05 3.69
C VAL A 46 -19.12 10.45 2.20
N HIS A 47 -18.52 9.65 1.33
CA HIS A 47 -18.61 9.81 -0.13
C HIS A 47 -19.78 9.06 -0.76
N SER A 48 -20.62 8.41 0.05
CA SER A 48 -21.68 7.52 -0.44
C SER A 48 -21.14 6.40 -1.37
N GLU A 49 -19.88 6.00 -1.20
CA GLU A 49 -19.31 4.80 -1.84
C GLU A 49 -19.77 3.53 -1.10
N ILE A 50 -20.19 3.68 0.16
CA ILE A 50 -20.65 2.60 1.03
C ILE A 50 -22.08 2.93 1.50
N LEU A 51 -23.00 1.97 1.34
CA LEU A 51 -24.41 2.09 1.78
C LEU A 51 -25.22 3.20 1.08
N ALA A 52 -24.83 3.60 -0.14
CA ALA A 52 -25.68 4.43 -0.99
C ALA A 52 -26.86 3.61 -1.55
N ASP A 53 -28.04 4.21 -1.52
CA ASP A 53 -29.24 3.66 -2.10
C ASP A 53 -29.88 4.72 -3.00
N HIS A 54 -29.74 4.53 -4.31
CA HIS A 54 -30.27 5.43 -5.33
C HIS A 54 -31.58 4.93 -5.93
N ARG A 55 -32.21 3.92 -5.32
CA ARG A 55 -33.54 3.48 -5.76
C ARG A 55 -34.54 4.59 -5.46
N VAL A 56 -35.34 4.92 -6.46
CA VAL A 56 -36.44 5.88 -6.35
C VAL A 56 -37.73 5.12 -6.62
N GLN A 57 -38.71 5.29 -5.74
CA GLN A 57 -39.97 4.57 -5.87
C GLN A 57 -40.85 5.16 -6.99
N ALA A 58 -41.62 4.29 -7.66
CA ALA A 58 -42.73 4.73 -8.50
C ALA A 58 -43.93 5.22 -7.64
N PRO A 59 -44.76 6.14 -8.15
CA PRO A 59 -45.93 6.65 -7.44
C PRO A 59 -46.88 5.53 -6.99
N ALA A 60 -47.41 5.64 -5.77
CA ALA A 60 -48.43 4.74 -5.23
C ALA A 60 -49.81 5.45 -5.11
N PRO A 61 -50.90 4.71 -4.82
CA PRO A 61 -52.19 5.31 -4.49
C PRO A 61 -52.10 6.22 -3.27
N THR A 62 -53.08 7.10 -3.10
CA THR A 62 -53.14 8.11 -2.02
C THR A 62 -54.23 7.83 -0.98
N THR A 63 -54.75 6.60 -0.92
CA THR A 63 -55.94 6.23 -0.14
C THR A 63 -55.81 6.39 1.38
N GLN A 64 -54.59 6.45 1.90
CA GLN A 64 -54.26 6.58 3.32
C GLN A 64 -53.75 7.99 3.67
N VAL A 65 -53.57 8.86 2.66
CA VAL A 65 -53.12 10.23 2.84
C VAL A 65 -54.36 11.11 3.09
N PRO A 66 -54.40 11.90 4.18
CA PRO A 66 -55.52 12.81 4.42
C PRO A 66 -55.66 13.85 3.30
N ASP A 67 -56.90 14.15 2.88
CA ASP A 67 -57.17 15.18 1.85
C ASP A 67 -56.63 16.55 2.28
N ASP A 68 -56.70 16.89 3.58
CA ASP A 68 -56.11 18.10 4.16
C ASP A 68 -54.58 18.21 3.96
N VAL A 69 -53.90 17.09 3.70
CA VAL A 69 -52.48 17.05 3.36
C VAL A 69 -52.28 17.19 1.86
N LEU A 70 -53.02 16.44 1.05
CA LEU A 70 -52.93 16.48 -0.41
C LEU A 70 -53.28 17.87 -0.97
N GLU A 71 -54.41 18.43 -0.50
CA GLU A 71 -54.91 19.75 -0.90
C GLU A 71 -54.38 20.88 0.00
N GLY A 72 -53.52 20.54 0.95
CA GLY A 72 -52.99 21.43 1.98
C GLY A 72 -51.94 22.42 1.49
N GLY A 73 -51.19 22.95 2.45
CA GLY A 73 -49.98 23.73 2.18
C GLY A 73 -48.70 22.89 2.20
N PRO A 74 -47.58 23.43 1.70
CA PRO A 74 -46.32 22.70 1.50
C PRO A 74 -45.55 22.39 2.79
N VAL A 75 -46.12 22.66 3.97
CA VAL A 75 -45.49 22.43 5.27
C VAL A 75 -46.39 21.52 6.08
N ILE A 76 -45.92 20.31 6.39
CA ILE A 76 -46.71 19.25 7.01
C ILE A 76 -46.24 19.06 8.46
N ASP A 77 -47.11 19.38 9.41
CA ASP A 77 -46.93 19.12 10.83
C ASP A 77 -47.67 17.85 11.26
N ALA A 78 -46.92 16.75 11.33
CA ALA A 78 -47.39 15.45 11.79
C ALA A 78 -46.89 15.10 13.21
N ARG A 79 -46.49 16.10 14.03
CA ARG A 79 -45.87 15.87 15.35
C ARG A 79 -46.87 15.49 16.45
N ALA A 80 -48.15 15.80 16.27
CA ALA A 80 -49.18 15.50 17.25
C ALA A 80 -49.46 13.98 17.32
N ALA A 81 -49.10 13.34 18.44
CA ALA A 81 -49.42 11.92 18.68
C ALA A 81 -50.94 11.72 18.79
N GLY A 82 -51.54 11.08 17.78
CA GLY A 82 -52.98 10.78 17.75
C GLY A 82 -53.88 11.93 17.27
N GLY A 83 -53.31 13.08 16.89
CA GLY A 83 -54.05 14.20 16.29
C GLY A 83 -54.03 14.16 14.76
N GLN A 84 -54.94 14.91 14.11
CA GLN A 84 -54.88 15.15 12.67
C GLN A 84 -53.62 15.97 12.33
N ALA A 85 -52.90 15.54 11.29
CA ALA A 85 -51.78 16.30 10.75
C ALA A 85 -52.28 17.64 10.19
N LYS A 86 -51.47 18.68 10.33
CA LYS A 86 -51.82 20.02 9.83
C LYS A 86 -50.91 20.40 8.69
N SER A 87 -51.50 21.01 7.67
CA SER A 87 -50.76 21.55 6.52
C SER A 87 -50.79 23.07 6.56
N LEU A 88 -49.63 23.72 6.52
CA LEU A 88 -49.48 25.18 6.63
C LEU A 88 -49.11 25.77 5.27
N ARG A 89 -49.70 26.92 4.95
CA ARG A 89 -49.43 27.69 3.73
C ARG A 89 -48.55 28.90 4.03
N ILE A 90 -47.71 29.26 3.08
CA ILE A 90 -46.95 30.52 3.13
C ILE A 90 -47.91 31.69 2.83
N PRO A 91 -47.87 32.78 3.61
CA PRO A 91 -48.68 33.96 3.33
C PRO A 91 -48.45 34.52 1.92
N ASP A 92 -49.48 35.14 1.35
CA ASP A 92 -49.39 35.81 0.05
C ASP A 92 -48.28 36.87 0.04
N HIS A 93 -47.64 37.07 -1.11
CA HIS A 93 -46.47 37.93 -1.30
C HIS A 93 -45.22 37.57 -0.48
N ARG A 94 -45.11 36.33 0.01
CA ARG A 94 -43.86 35.80 0.61
C ARG A 94 -43.29 34.61 -0.14
N ILE A 95 -41.97 34.58 -0.32
CA ILE A 95 -41.24 33.47 -0.93
C ILE A 95 -40.22 32.93 0.07
N VAL A 96 -40.29 31.62 0.31
CA VAL A 96 -39.25 30.85 1.01
C VAL A 96 -38.44 30.12 -0.04
N LEU A 97 -37.22 30.58 -0.29
CA LEU A 97 -36.28 29.88 -1.17
C LEU A 97 -35.69 28.68 -0.44
N THR A 98 -35.69 27.53 -1.07
CA THR A 98 -35.14 26.30 -0.51
C THR A 98 -34.10 25.69 -1.43
N PHE A 99 -33.01 25.18 -0.85
CA PHE A 99 -31.87 24.60 -1.57
C PHE A 99 -31.56 23.21 -1.04
N ASP A 100 -31.58 22.22 -1.93
CA ASP A 100 -31.35 20.81 -1.59
C ASP A 100 -29.97 20.32 -2.06
N ASP A 101 -29.54 19.19 -1.47
CA ASP A 101 -28.30 18.43 -1.74
C ASP A 101 -26.98 19.03 -1.24
N GLY A 102 -26.95 20.32 -0.91
CA GLY A 102 -25.76 21.02 -0.45
C GLY A 102 -25.22 20.58 0.91
N PRO A 103 -24.10 21.18 1.36
CA PRO A 103 -23.35 22.25 0.67
C PRO A 103 -22.29 21.74 -0.33
N ASP A 104 -22.20 22.37 -1.50
CA ASP A 104 -21.13 22.19 -2.50
C ASP A 104 -20.05 23.29 -2.38
N PRO A 105 -18.75 22.97 -2.46
CA PRO A 105 -17.67 23.94 -2.27
C PRO A 105 -17.56 25.01 -3.37
N VAL A 106 -18.18 24.81 -4.52
CA VAL A 106 -18.15 25.74 -5.66
C VAL A 106 -19.45 26.53 -5.77
N TRP A 107 -20.60 25.86 -5.62
CA TRP A 107 -21.91 26.45 -5.93
C TRP A 107 -22.58 27.10 -4.73
N THR A 108 -22.61 26.44 -3.57
CA THR A 108 -23.21 27.00 -2.35
C THR A 108 -22.66 28.38 -1.98
N PRO A 109 -21.33 28.65 -2.01
CA PRO A 109 -20.82 29.99 -1.74
C PRO A 109 -21.41 31.06 -2.67
N ARG A 110 -21.63 30.72 -3.95
CA ARG A 110 -22.17 31.65 -4.95
C ARG A 110 -23.65 31.90 -4.75
N VAL A 111 -24.41 30.86 -4.37
CA VAL A 111 -25.81 31.00 -3.97
C VAL A 111 -25.94 31.94 -2.77
N LEU A 112 -25.16 31.69 -1.70
CA LEU A 112 -25.11 32.54 -0.51
C LEU A 112 -24.75 34.00 -0.87
N ASP A 113 -23.78 34.20 -1.76
CA ASP A 113 -23.42 35.55 -2.22
C ASP A 113 -24.55 36.27 -2.96
N GLU A 114 -25.32 35.59 -3.81
CA GLU A 114 -26.47 36.21 -4.49
C GLU A 114 -27.62 36.50 -3.50
N LEU A 115 -27.88 35.63 -2.52
CA LEU A 115 -28.86 35.87 -1.45
C LEU A 115 -28.48 37.10 -0.62
N ARG A 116 -27.22 37.17 -0.17
CA ARG A 116 -26.68 38.28 0.61
C ARG A 116 -26.77 39.62 -0.13
N LYS A 117 -26.43 39.66 -1.42
CA LYS A 117 -26.55 40.88 -2.25
C LYS A 117 -27.98 41.43 -2.29
N ASN A 118 -28.96 40.54 -2.31
CA ASN A 118 -30.38 40.90 -2.39
C ASN A 118 -31.06 40.96 -1.01
N ARG A 119 -30.31 40.83 0.09
CA ARG A 119 -30.84 40.77 1.48
C ARG A 119 -31.95 39.73 1.63
N ALA A 120 -31.81 38.61 0.94
CA ALA A 120 -32.74 37.50 0.99
C ALA A 120 -32.21 36.41 1.94
N HIS A 121 -33.12 35.78 2.67
CA HIS A 121 -32.82 34.55 3.41
C HIS A 121 -33.50 33.34 2.75
N GLY A 122 -33.08 32.15 3.14
CA GLY A 122 -33.47 30.89 2.51
C GLY A 122 -33.23 29.73 3.45
N VAL A 123 -33.73 28.56 3.07
CA VAL A 123 -33.64 27.34 3.87
C VAL A 123 -32.83 26.28 3.11
N PHE A 124 -31.74 25.82 3.70
CA PHE A 124 -30.87 24.82 3.09
C PHE A 124 -31.15 23.43 3.68
N PHE A 125 -31.66 22.51 2.87
CA PHE A 125 -31.82 21.11 3.25
C PHE A 125 -30.55 20.36 2.88
N VAL A 126 -29.66 20.23 3.86
CA VAL A 126 -28.32 19.70 3.63
C VAL A 126 -28.25 18.20 3.86
N THR A 127 -27.43 17.54 3.05
CA THR A 127 -27.09 16.13 3.26
C THR A 127 -25.92 16.00 4.24
N GLY A 128 -25.94 14.97 5.08
CA GLY A 128 -24.90 14.75 6.08
C GLY A 128 -23.52 14.43 5.47
N THR A 129 -23.51 13.77 4.30
CA THR A 129 -22.30 13.51 3.50
C THR A 129 -21.62 14.80 3.06
N MET A 130 -22.37 15.78 2.56
CA MET A 130 -21.82 17.07 2.14
C MET A 130 -21.50 17.96 3.34
N ALA A 131 -22.41 18.03 4.32
CA ALA A 131 -22.23 18.86 5.52
C ALA A 131 -21.02 18.44 6.37
N SER A 132 -20.67 17.14 6.40
CA SER A 132 -19.50 16.65 7.14
C SER A 132 -18.18 16.93 6.44
N ARG A 133 -18.19 17.08 5.11
CA ARG A 133 -17.01 17.43 4.29
C ARG A 133 -16.78 18.93 4.19
N TYR A 134 -17.85 19.72 4.24
CA TYR A 134 -17.81 21.18 4.11
C TYR A 134 -18.50 21.88 5.29
N PRO A 135 -18.08 21.62 6.54
CA PRO A 135 -18.72 22.15 7.74
C PRO A 135 -18.67 23.68 7.83
N ASP A 136 -17.64 24.31 7.24
CA ASP A 136 -17.50 25.76 7.22
C ASP A 136 -18.62 26.45 6.42
N LEU A 137 -19.16 25.78 5.39
CA LEU A 137 -20.29 26.30 4.61
C LEU A 137 -21.60 26.19 5.39
N VAL A 138 -21.79 25.10 6.13
CA VAL A 138 -22.93 24.96 7.06
C VAL A 138 -22.89 26.05 8.11
N LYS A 139 -21.71 26.31 8.69
CA LYS A 139 -21.53 27.40 9.65
C LYS A 139 -21.84 28.76 9.01
N ARG A 140 -21.34 29.01 7.81
CA ARG A 140 -21.60 30.25 7.05
C ARG A 140 -23.10 30.45 6.79
N MET A 141 -23.85 29.40 6.44
CA MET A 141 -25.31 29.49 6.27
C MET A 141 -25.99 30.01 7.55
N VAL A 142 -25.64 29.45 8.71
CA VAL A 142 -26.19 29.89 10.01
C VAL A 142 -25.74 31.32 10.35
N ASP A 143 -24.45 31.61 10.20
CA ASP A 143 -23.88 32.93 10.53
C ASP A 143 -24.48 34.05 9.64
N GLU A 144 -24.88 33.75 8.40
CA GLU A 144 -25.57 34.68 7.49
C GLU A 144 -27.10 34.74 7.70
N GLY A 145 -27.64 34.01 8.68
CA GLY A 145 -29.04 34.06 9.08
C GLY A 145 -29.99 33.18 8.27
N HIS A 146 -29.47 32.19 7.53
CA HIS A 146 -30.28 31.20 6.82
C HIS A 146 -30.74 30.08 7.74
N GLU A 147 -31.89 29.47 7.44
CA GLU A 147 -32.32 28.25 8.12
C GLU A 147 -31.70 27.02 7.45
N ILE A 148 -31.56 25.95 8.23
CA ILE A 148 -31.00 24.68 7.80
C ILE A 148 -31.98 23.59 8.19
N GLY A 149 -32.30 22.70 7.26
CA GLY A 149 -33.05 21.49 7.48
C GLY A 149 -32.23 20.24 7.17
N LEU A 150 -32.73 19.09 7.60
CA LEU A 150 -32.12 17.80 7.26
C LEU A 150 -32.63 17.30 5.91
N HIS A 151 -31.72 16.80 5.09
CA HIS A 151 -32.03 16.07 3.86
C HIS A 151 -31.47 14.64 3.88
N THR A 152 -31.45 14.03 5.07
CA THR A 152 -30.81 12.72 5.38
C THR A 152 -29.29 12.72 5.22
N PHE A 153 -28.60 11.71 5.75
CA PHE A 153 -27.15 11.65 5.66
C PHE A 153 -26.68 11.26 4.26
N ASN A 154 -27.23 10.17 3.70
CA ASN A 154 -26.82 9.55 2.43
C ASN A 154 -27.81 9.71 1.26
N HIS A 155 -28.84 10.56 1.42
CA HIS A 155 -29.86 10.79 0.38
C HIS A 155 -30.65 9.54 -0.11
N PRO A 156 -31.00 8.54 0.76
CA PRO A 156 -31.84 7.43 0.32
C PRO A 156 -33.31 7.84 0.22
N ASP A 157 -34.06 7.17 -0.65
CA ASP A 157 -35.52 7.18 -0.60
C ASP A 157 -35.98 6.42 0.65
N LEU A 158 -36.59 7.16 1.60
CA LEU A 158 -36.96 6.65 2.92
C LEU A 158 -38.13 5.65 2.88
N SER A 159 -38.90 5.60 1.79
CA SER A 159 -39.99 4.63 1.62
C SER A 159 -39.52 3.17 1.58
N PHE A 160 -38.27 2.94 1.19
CA PHE A 160 -37.64 1.61 1.18
C PHE A 160 -36.93 1.24 2.49
N GLN A 161 -36.85 2.18 3.45
CA GLN A 161 -35.97 2.04 4.61
C GLN A 161 -36.73 1.60 5.86
N SER A 162 -36.05 0.83 6.71
CA SER A 162 -36.56 0.53 8.05
C SER A 162 -36.53 1.78 8.94
N THR A 163 -37.40 1.82 9.94
CA THR A 163 -37.43 2.90 10.94
C THR A 163 -36.07 3.11 11.62
N SER A 164 -35.34 2.04 11.92
CA SER A 164 -33.98 2.10 12.45
C SER A 164 -32.99 2.78 11.50
N ARG A 165 -33.11 2.57 10.19
CA ARG A 165 -32.29 3.26 9.19
C ARG A 165 -32.67 4.73 9.10
N ILE A 166 -33.96 5.06 9.11
CA ILE A 166 -34.45 6.45 9.13
C ILE A 166 -33.89 7.19 10.36
N ASP A 167 -34.01 6.62 11.56
CA ASP A 167 -33.47 7.21 12.79
C ASP A 167 -31.96 7.48 12.70
N TRP A 168 -31.22 6.57 12.07
CA TRP A 168 -29.79 6.71 11.86
C TRP A 168 -29.47 7.83 10.87
N GLU A 169 -30.14 7.90 9.72
CA GLU A 169 -29.98 8.98 8.73
C GLU A 169 -30.20 10.36 9.38
N LEU A 170 -31.28 10.50 10.16
CA LEU A 170 -31.62 11.73 10.87
C LEU A 170 -30.59 12.06 11.96
N SER A 171 -30.24 11.09 12.79
CA SER A 171 -29.35 11.29 13.93
C SER A 171 -27.91 11.61 13.51
N GLN A 172 -27.40 10.96 12.46
CA GLN A 172 -26.07 11.26 11.92
C GLN A 172 -26.04 12.65 11.29
N ASN A 173 -27.09 13.06 10.57
CA ASN A 173 -27.16 14.40 10.01
C ASN A 173 -27.21 15.48 11.12
N GLN A 174 -27.97 15.25 12.20
CA GLN A 174 -27.98 16.15 13.37
C GLN A 174 -26.62 16.21 14.07
N LEU A 175 -25.89 15.09 14.15
CA LEU A 175 -24.54 15.05 14.72
C LEU A 175 -23.58 15.95 13.93
N VAL A 176 -23.70 15.94 12.60
CA VAL A 176 -22.91 16.81 11.73
C VAL A 176 -23.27 18.28 11.94
N LEU A 177 -24.56 18.65 11.95
CA LEU A 177 -24.96 20.05 12.21
C LEU A 177 -24.50 20.55 13.58
N ALA A 178 -24.60 19.70 14.60
CA ALA A 178 -24.09 20.01 15.93
C ALA A 178 -22.58 20.29 15.90
N GLY A 179 -21.81 19.51 15.15
CA GLY A 179 -20.38 19.72 15.01
C GLY A 179 -20.00 20.95 14.20
N ALA A 180 -20.70 21.19 13.09
CA ALA A 180 -20.36 22.19 12.08
C ALA A 180 -20.74 23.61 12.52
N ALA A 181 -21.96 23.78 13.04
CA ALA A 181 -22.53 25.08 13.37
C ALA A 181 -23.02 25.19 14.82
N GLY A 182 -22.91 24.14 15.63
CA GLY A 182 -23.36 24.17 17.02
C GLY A 182 -24.88 24.20 17.18
N ILE A 183 -25.62 23.70 16.18
CA ILE A 183 -27.09 23.71 16.18
C ILE A 183 -27.68 22.33 15.92
N ARG A 184 -28.95 22.16 16.29
CA ARG A 184 -29.88 21.16 15.78
C ARG A 184 -31.00 21.87 15.04
N THR A 185 -31.66 21.16 14.13
CA THR A 185 -32.84 21.69 13.44
C THR A 185 -34.06 20.79 13.62
N SER A 186 -35.25 21.38 13.62
CA SER A 186 -36.52 20.65 13.54
C SER A 186 -37.08 20.59 12.10
N LEU A 187 -36.40 21.17 11.11
CA LEU A 187 -36.83 21.09 9.71
C LEU A 187 -36.31 19.83 9.03
N PHE A 188 -37.16 19.19 8.23
CA PHE A 188 -36.81 18.02 7.44
C PHE A 188 -37.44 18.11 6.05
N ARG A 189 -36.69 17.71 5.02
CA ARG A 189 -37.22 17.47 3.68
C ARG A 189 -36.86 16.04 3.24
N PRO A 190 -37.84 15.20 2.84
CA PRO A 190 -37.54 13.87 2.35
C PRO A 190 -36.83 13.94 0.98
N PRO A 191 -35.75 13.17 0.78
CA PRO A 191 -35.18 12.94 -0.56
C PRO A 191 -36.26 12.49 -1.55
N TYR A 192 -36.16 12.98 -2.79
CA TYR A 192 -37.07 12.67 -3.90
C TYR A 192 -38.55 13.08 -3.70
N SER A 193 -38.88 13.86 -2.66
CA SER A 193 -40.23 14.37 -2.44
C SER A 193 -40.36 15.81 -2.98
N SER A 194 -41.28 16.02 -3.92
CA SER A 194 -41.51 17.32 -4.53
C SER A 194 -42.57 18.14 -3.79
N SER A 195 -43.81 17.67 -3.72
CA SER A 195 -44.95 18.50 -3.31
C SER A 195 -45.96 17.73 -2.46
N SER A 196 -46.86 18.45 -1.79
CA SER A 196 -47.83 17.86 -0.87
C SER A 196 -48.85 16.96 -1.59
N ASP A 197 -49.21 17.32 -2.82
CA ASP A 197 -50.09 16.54 -3.72
C ASP A 197 -49.41 15.31 -4.33
N ALA A 198 -48.08 15.22 -4.24
CA ALA A 198 -47.31 14.02 -4.62
C ALA A 198 -47.14 13.02 -3.46
N MET A 199 -47.69 13.31 -2.29
CA MET A 199 -47.67 12.39 -1.14
C MET A 199 -48.55 11.16 -1.40
N ASP A 200 -48.05 9.96 -1.08
CA ASP A 200 -48.76 8.70 -1.32
C ASP A 200 -48.76 7.75 -0.10
N ASP A 201 -49.41 6.59 -0.26
CA ASP A 201 -49.58 5.59 0.79
C ASP A 201 -48.26 4.98 1.30
N ARG A 202 -47.13 5.23 0.62
CA ARG A 202 -45.80 4.78 1.04
C ARG A 202 -45.00 5.89 1.71
N SER A 203 -45.09 7.12 1.22
CA SER A 203 -44.41 8.28 1.81
C SER A 203 -45.13 8.83 3.05
N TRP A 204 -46.43 8.61 3.18
CA TRP A 204 -47.22 9.10 4.30
C TRP A 204 -46.86 8.48 5.66
N PRO A 205 -46.73 7.13 5.81
CA PRO A 205 -46.25 6.52 7.05
C PRO A 205 -44.88 7.03 7.48
N VAL A 206 -43.98 7.28 6.52
CA VAL A 206 -42.65 7.85 6.75
C VAL A 206 -42.75 9.27 7.29
N THR A 207 -43.59 10.11 6.67
CA THR A 207 -43.84 11.49 7.13
C THR A 207 -44.40 11.53 8.55
N ARG A 208 -45.36 10.65 8.87
CA ARG A 208 -45.89 10.50 10.24
C ARG A 208 -44.81 10.06 11.22
N TYR A 209 -43.97 9.12 10.82
CA TYR A 209 -42.88 8.64 11.68
C TYR A 209 -41.87 9.75 11.97
N ILE A 210 -41.46 10.51 10.95
CA ILE A 210 -40.58 11.67 11.09
C ILE A 210 -41.22 12.75 11.98
N GLY A 211 -42.53 13.00 11.81
CA GLY A 211 -43.31 13.85 12.71
C GLY A 211 -43.24 13.37 14.17
N SER A 212 -43.36 12.06 14.41
CA SER A 212 -43.23 11.50 15.77
C SER A 212 -41.83 11.67 16.39
N ARG A 213 -40.81 11.96 15.58
CA ARG A 213 -39.45 12.33 16.02
C ARG A 213 -39.26 13.83 16.25
N GLY A 214 -40.31 14.63 16.06
CA GLY A 214 -40.34 16.07 16.35
C GLY A 214 -40.00 16.97 15.16
N TYR A 215 -39.91 16.42 13.94
CA TYR A 215 -39.59 17.20 12.75
C TYR A 215 -40.84 17.76 12.06
N LEU A 216 -40.67 18.92 11.45
CA LEU A 216 -41.61 19.53 10.51
C LEU A 216 -41.18 19.15 9.10
N THR A 217 -42.07 18.49 8.35
CA THR A 217 -41.79 18.08 6.98
C THR A 217 -42.09 19.22 6.03
N VAL A 218 -41.10 19.61 5.23
CA VAL A 218 -41.18 20.74 4.30
C VAL A 218 -41.02 20.24 2.88
N VAL A 219 -42.09 20.32 2.10
CA VAL A 219 -42.10 20.05 0.65
C VAL A 219 -42.18 21.37 -0.11
N ASN A 220 -42.22 21.34 -1.43
CA ASN A 220 -42.37 22.54 -2.26
C ASN A 220 -43.78 22.64 -2.84
N ASN A 221 -44.17 23.83 -3.28
CA ASN A 221 -45.35 24.05 -4.12
C ASN A 221 -44.99 24.79 -5.42
N THR A 222 -43.68 24.94 -5.68
CA THR A 222 -43.12 25.61 -6.84
C THR A 222 -41.73 25.03 -7.08
N ASP A 223 -41.59 24.16 -8.08
CA ASP A 223 -40.32 23.54 -8.44
C ASP A 223 -39.70 24.24 -9.66
N SER A 224 -38.48 24.76 -9.50
CA SER A 224 -37.76 25.40 -10.59
C SER A 224 -37.23 24.41 -11.63
N GLU A 225 -37.13 23.14 -11.26
CA GLU A 225 -36.45 22.06 -11.99
C GLU A 225 -35.03 22.41 -12.44
N ASP A 226 -34.34 23.28 -11.71
CA ASP A 226 -33.00 23.77 -12.02
C ASP A 226 -31.96 22.63 -12.14
N TRP A 227 -32.18 21.53 -11.42
CA TRP A 227 -31.38 20.31 -11.50
C TRP A 227 -31.31 19.74 -12.93
N LYS A 228 -32.38 19.88 -13.74
CA LYS A 228 -32.42 19.47 -15.17
C LYS A 228 -31.67 20.41 -16.11
N ARG A 229 -31.26 21.58 -15.62
CA ARG A 229 -30.62 22.66 -16.40
C ARG A 229 -31.42 23.12 -17.63
N PRO A 230 -32.70 23.51 -17.48
CA PRO A 230 -33.59 23.87 -18.60
C PRO A 230 -33.27 25.25 -19.23
N GLY A 231 -32.33 26.01 -18.68
CA GLY A 231 -32.01 27.38 -19.07
C GLY A 231 -32.55 28.41 -18.09
N VAL A 232 -31.86 29.55 -17.99
CA VAL A 232 -32.19 30.63 -17.01
C VAL A 232 -33.63 31.12 -17.11
N PRO A 233 -34.19 31.44 -18.30
CA PRO A 233 -35.57 31.91 -18.40
C PRO A 233 -36.61 30.89 -17.90
N ALA A 234 -36.40 29.61 -18.19
CA ALA A 234 -37.29 28.53 -17.76
C ALA A 234 -37.24 28.33 -16.24
N ILE A 235 -36.06 28.44 -15.62
CA ILE A 235 -35.91 28.39 -14.15
C ILE A 235 -36.69 29.53 -13.50
N ILE A 236 -36.54 30.76 -14.01
CA ILE A 236 -37.23 31.96 -13.49
C ILE A 236 -38.75 31.81 -13.64
N GLU A 237 -39.23 31.41 -14.81
CA GLU A 237 -40.65 31.21 -15.07
C GLU A 237 -41.27 30.19 -14.10
N ARG A 238 -40.60 29.04 -13.92
CA ARG A 238 -41.07 27.96 -13.04
C ARG A 238 -40.97 28.33 -11.56
N ALA A 239 -39.96 29.10 -11.18
CA ALA A 239 -39.78 29.60 -9.81
C ALA A 239 -40.76 30.72 -9.43
N THR A 240 -41.44 31.34 -10.41
CA THR A 240 -42.32 32.49 -10.16
C THR A 240 -43.71 32.02 -9.72
N PRO A 241 -44.14 32.31 -8.49
CA PRO A 241 -45.50 31.97 -8.04
C PRO A 241 -46.57 32.77 -8.78
N ARG A 242 -47.75 32.16 -8.97
CA ARG A 242 -48.87 32.78 -9.70
C ARG A 242 -49.76 33.62 -8.77
N ASN A 243 -50.34 34.69 -9.31
CA ASN A 243 -51.41 35.49 -8.68
C ASN A 243 -51.10 36.03 -7.27
N GLY A 244 -49.85 36.43 -6.99
CA GLY A 244 -49.48 36.99 -5.68
C GLY A 244 -49.38 35.95 -4.56
N LYS A 245 -49.57 34.65 -4.85
CA LYS A 245 -49.56 33.59 -3.84
C LYS A 245 -48.18 33.39 -3.23
N GLY A 246 -48.16 33.03 -1.95
CA GLY A 246 -46.94 32.63 -1.26
C GLY A 246 -46.41 31.29 -1.74
N ALA A 247 -45.08 31.11 -1.72
CA ALA A 247 -44.45 29.89 -2.21
C ALA A 247 -43.22 29.44 -1.43
N ILE A 248 -43.04 28.12 -1.40
CA ILE A 248 -41.78 27.44 -1.10
C ILE A 248 -41.20 26.99 -2.43
N VAL A 249 -40.15 27.68 -2.86
CA VAL A 249 -39.52 27.45 -4.17
C VAL A 249 -38.36 26.48 -3.99
N LEU A 250 -38.36 25.36 -4.72
CA LEU A 250 -37.27 24.39 -4.74
C LEU A 250 -36.21 24.78 -5.77
N MET A 251 -34.96 24.84 -5.32
CA MET A 251 -33.73 24.96 -6.11
C MET A 251 -32.66 24.02 -5.55
N HIS A 252 -31.53 23.88 -6.24
CA HIS A 252 -30.42 23.03 -5.80
C HIS A 252 -29.11 23.83 -5.75
N ASP A 253 -28.33 23.66 -4.69
CA ASP A 253 -26.99 24.25 -4.57
C ASP A 253 -25.86 23.21 -4.70
N SER A 254 -26.21 21.97 -5.07
CA SER A 254 -25.29 20.84 -5.28
C SER A 254 -25.81 19.92 -6.41
N GLY A 255 -25.29 18.69 -6.53
CA GLY A 255 -25.77 17.72 -7.52
C GLY A 255 -25.33 18.02 -8.96
N GLY A 256 -24.14 18.59 -9.16
CA GLY A 256 -23.57 18.87 -10.47
C GLY A 256 -23.37 20.36 -10.76
N ASP A 257 -23.36 20.74 -12.05
CA ASP A 257 -23.19 22.14 -12.48
C ASP A 257 -24.46 22.97 -12.19
N ARG A 258 -24.34 23.95 -11.29
CA ARG A 258 -25.40 24.89 -10.88
C ARG A 258 -25.23 26.31 -11.43
N SER A 259 -24.49 26.48 -12.52
CA SER A 259 -24.28 27.79 -13.16
C SER A 259 -25.59 28.48 -13.55
N GLN A 260 -26.56 27.74 -14.08
CA GLN A 260 -27.87 28.28 -14.44
C GLN A 260 -28.71 28.68 -13.22
N THR A 261 -28.64 27.92 -12.12
CA THR A 261 -29.32 28.26 -10.86
C THR A 261 -28.81 29.60 -10.32
N VAL A 262 -27.49 29.78 -10.26
CA VAL A 262 -26.87 31.03 -9.78
C VAL A 262 -27.22 32.21 -10.70
N ALA A 263 -27.21 32.00 -12.02
CA ALA A 263 -27.61 33.03 -12.97
C ALA A 263 -29.10 33.40 -12.84
N ALA A 264 -29.98 32.41 -12.65
CA ALA A 264 -31.40 32.64 -12.43
C ALA A 264 -31.66 33.41 -11.13
N LEU A 265 -30.98 33.08 -10.03
CA LEU A 265 -31.09 33.83 -8.77
C LEU A 265 -30.75 35.32 -8.94
N ARG A 266 -29.72 35.63 -9.74
CA ARG A 266 -29.30 37.01 -10.01
C ARG A 266 -30.39 37.86 -10.64
N GLU A 267 -31.26 37.26 -11.45
CA GLU A 267 -32.36 37.95 -12.13
C GLU A 267 -33.68 37.84 -11.34
N PHE A 268 -33.97 36.66 -10.79
CA PHE A 268 -35.20 36.32 -10.08
C PHE A 268 -35.39 37.15 -8.81
N LEU A 269 -34.36 37.24 -7.96
CA LEU A 269 -34.43 37.94 -6.67
C LEU A 269 -34.88 39.41 -6.83
N PRO A 270 -34.20 40.25 -7.65
CA PRO A 270 -34.62 41.65 -7.82
C PRO A 270 -35.92 41.79 -8.61
N GLN A 271 -36.26 40.83 -9.48
CA GLN A 271 -37.55 40.84 -10.18
C GLN A 271 -38.71 40.63 -9.21
N MET A 272 -38.64 39.63 -8.33
CA MET A 272 -39.70 39.34 -7.36
C MET A 272 -39.84 40.44 -6.31
N GLN A 273 -38.73 41.01 -5.84
CA GLN A 273 -38.78 42.17 -4.93
C GLN A 273 -39.47 43.38 -5.56
N ARG A 274 -39.25 43.66 -6.86
CA ARG A 274 -39.99 44.72 -7.59
C ARG A 274 -41.48 44.41 -7.75
N GLN A 275 -41.87 43.14 -7.73
CA GLN A 275 -43.26 42.70 -7.74
C GLN A 275 -43.88 42.66 -6.33
N GLY A 276 -43.14 43.11 -5.30
CA GLY A 276 -43.63 43.22 -3.92
C GLY A 276 -43.49 41.95 -3.10
N TYR A 277 -42.76 40.93 -3.57
CA TYR A 277 -42.50 39.73 -2.79
C TYR A 277 -41.39 39.95 -1.76
N GLU A 278 -41.60 39.43 -0.55
CA GLU A 278 -40.62 39.36 0.53
C GLU A 278 -39.95 37.98 0.57
N PHE A 279 -38.62 37.94 0.59
CA PHE A 279 -37.85 36.71 0.80
C PHE A 279 -37.55 36.52 2.28
N THR A 280 -37.98 35.39 2.84
CA THR A 280 -37.84 35.14 4.29
C THR A 280 -37.54 33.67 4.58
N ASN A 281 -37.10 33.41 5.81
CA ASN A 281 -36.95 32.05 6.34
C ASN A 281 -38.32 31.39 6.56
N LEU A 282 -38.36 30.07 6.67
CA LEU A 282 -39.62 29.34 6.81
C LEU A 282 -40.33 29.67 8.12
N THR A 283 -39.64 29.63 9.24
CA THR A 283 -40.27 29.91 10.55
C THR A 283 -40.76 31.35 10.64
N SER A 284 -40.02 32.29 10.05
CA SER A 284 -40.42 33.71 9.95
C SER A 284 -41.66 33.89 9.07
N ALA A 285 -41.75 33.19 7.93
CA ALA A 285 -42.94 33.20 7.08
C ALA A 285 -44.19 32.71 7.83
N LEU A 286 -44.03 31.68 8.66
CA LEU A 286 -45.09 31.02 9.42
C LEU A 286 -45.41 31.69 10.78
N GLY A 287 -44.63 32.69 11.20
CA GLY A 287 -44.75 33.27 12.54
C GLY A 287 -44.41 32.28 13.67
N ALA A 288 -43.54 31.31 13.40
CA ALA A 288 -43.11 30.27 14.32
C ALA A 288 -41.76 30.61 14.99
N PRO A 289 -41.45 30.02 16.15
CA PRO A 289 -40.11 30.09 16.73
C PRO A 289 -39.04 29.51 15.78
N SER A 290 -37.79 29.92 15.95
CA SER A 290 -36.66 29.38 15.17
C SER A 290 -36.65 27.85 15.20
N ALA A 291 -36.40 27.25 14.04
CA ALA A 291 -36.26 25.81 13.96
C ALA A 291 -34.93 25.32 14.53
N HIS A 292 -33.99 26.23 14.77
CA HIS A 292 -32.67 25.93 15.32
C HIS A 292 -32.66 25.91 16.84
N THR A 293 -32.01 24.91 17.41
CA THR A 293 -31.69 24.87 18.84
C THR A 293 -30.18 24.78 19.00
N GLU A 294 -29.61 25.64 19.85
CA GLU A 294 -28.18 25.61 20.16
C GLU A 294 -27.78 24.30 20.87
N VAL A 295 -26.59 23.81 20.54
CA VAL A 295 -26.01 22.59 21.08
C VAL A 295 -24.70 22.92 21.78
N SER A 296 -24.59 22.50 23.04
CA SER A 296 -23.39 22.70 23.85
C SER A 296 -22.91 21.38 24.50
N GLY A 297 -21.79 21.45 25.22
CA GLY A 297 -21.26 20.33 25.99
C GLY A 297 -20.86 19.12 25.15
N LEU A 298 -21.19 17.93 25.65
CA LEU A 298 -20.75 16.65 25.07
C LEU A 298 -21.31 16.40 23.66
N ALA A 299 -22.51 16.88 23.35
CA ALA A 299 -23.13 16.70 22.04
C ALA A 299 -22.36 17.48 20.95
N LEU A 300 -21.97 18.73 21.23
CA LEU A 300 -21.13 19.55 20.37
C LEU A 300 -19.77 18.89 20.11
N TRP A 301 -19.11 18.41 21.18
CA TRP A 301 -17.82 17.73 21.07
C TRP A 301 -17.89 16.41 20.28
N LYS A 302 -18.98 15.64 20.41
CA LYS A 302 -19.20 14.45 19.57
C LYS A 302 -19.29 14.81 18.09
N GLY A 303 -20.03 15.86 17.74
CA GLY A 303 -20.13 16.34 16.36
C GLY A 303 -18.79 16.81 15.81
N ARG A 304 -18.06 17.63 16.58
CA ARG A 304 -16.72 18.09 16.21
C ARG A 304 -15.71 16.96 16.05
N ALA A 305 -15.75 15.95 16.93
CA ALA A 305 -14.89 14.78 16.83
C ALA A 305 -15.19 13.97 15.57
N PHE A 306 -16.47 13.82 15.20
CA PHE A 306 -16.87 13.16 13.96
C PHE A 306 -16.36 13.92 12.73
N ILE A 307 -16.59 15.24 12.64
CA ILE A 307 -16.09 16.07 11.54
C ILE A 307 -14.56 16.04 11.47
N GLY A 308 -13.87 16.16 12.61
CA GLY A 308 -12.41 16.06 12.65
C GLY A 308 -11.90 14.71 12.16
N ALA A 309 -12.60 13.61 12.46
CA ALA A 309 -12.26 12.29 11.94
C ALA A 309 -12.44 12.20 10.42
N VAL A 310 -13.50 12.81 9.87
CA VAL A 310 -13.72 12.92 8.41
C VAL A 310 -12.60 13.74 7.75
N GLU A 311 -12.26 14.90 8.29
CA GLU A 311 -11.20 15.77 7.77
C GLU A 311 -9.82 15.09 7.78
N ILE A 312 -9.48 14.41 8.90
CA ILE A 312 -8.27 13.60 8.99
C ILE A 312 -8.29 12.50 7.93
N SER A 313 -9.42 11.81 7.78
CA SER A 313 -9.56 10.73 6.80
C SER A 313 -9.33 11.20 5.36
N GLU A 314 -9.92 12.33 4.97
CA GLU A 314 -9.73 12.92 3.65
C GLU A 314 -8.28 13.34 3.40
N ARG A 315 -7.68 14.06 4.35
CA ARG A 315 -6.30 14.55 4.21
C ARG A 315 -5.30 13.41 4.15
N VAL A 316 -5.38 12.45 5.07
CA VAL A 316 -4.47 11.31 5.10
C VAL A 316 -4.65 10.46 3.84
N THR A 317 -5.88 10.16 3.43
CA THR A 317 -6.13 9.40 2.20
C THR A 317 -5.57 10.15 0.99
N GLY A 318 -5.77 11.46 0.87
CA GLY A 318 -5.22 12.27 -0.22
C GLY A 318 -3.69 12.22 -0.28
N VAL A 319 -3.02 12.39 0.87
CA VAL A 319 -1.54 12.28 0.97
C VAL A 319 -1.06 10.88 0.58
N LEU A 320 -1.75 9.83 1.04
CA LEU A 320 -1.40 8.44 0.68
C LEU A 320 -1.57 8.19 -0.81
N VAL A 321 -2.66 8.65 -1.43
CA VAL A 321 -2.92 8.49 -2.86
C VAL A 321 -1.84 9.21 -3.69
N VAL A 322 -1.52 10.46 -3.36
CA VAL A 322 -0.46 11.22 -4.05
C VAL A 322 0.91 10.57 -3.84
N GLY A 323 1.24 10.13 -2.63
CA GLY A 323 2.49 9.44 -2.32
C GLY A 323 2.63 8.11 -3.07
N LEU A 324 1.56 7.30 -3.10
CA LEU A 324 1.52 6.06 -3.86
C LEU A 324 1.63 6.30 -5.36
N ALA A 325 0.97 7.33 -5.90
CA ALA A 325 1.08 7.71 -7.30
C ALA A 325 2.52 8.11 -7.65
N ALA A 326 3.17 8.94 -6.82
CA ALA A 326 4.57 9.33 -7.00
C ALA A 326 5.51 8.12 -6.99
N ILE A 327 5.33 7.20 -6.04
CA ILE A 327 6.13 5.96 -5.97
C ILE A 327 5.83 5.07 -7.17
N GLY A 328 4.58 4.95 -7.59
CA GLY A 328 4.18 4.21 -8.77
C GLY A 328 4.90 4.73 -10.02
N VAL A 329 4.93 6.05 -10.21
CA VAL A 329 5.68 6.70 -11.29
C VAL A 329 7.18 6.40 -11.18
N LEU A 330 7.78 6.54 -10.00
CA LEU A 330 9.21 6.24 -9.79
C LEU A 330 9.54 4.78 -10.08
N VAL A 331 8.66 3.85 -9.72
CA VAL A 331 8.80 2.43 -10.02
C VAL A 331 8.68 2.17 -11.52
N MET A 332 7.73 2.82 -12.21
CA MET A 332 7.62 2.73 -13.68
C MET A 332 8.86 3.31 -14.39
N VAL A 333 9.39 4.44 -13.91
CA VAL A 333 10.63 5.03 -14.43
C VAL A 333 11.82 4.09 -14.20
N ARG A 334 11.95 3.51 -13.00
CA ARG A 334 12.97 2.48 -12.73
C ARG A 334 12.81 1.29 -13.67
N PHE A 335 11.59 0.82 -13.92
CA PHE A 335 11.36 -0.27 -14.87
C PHE A 335 11.83 0.08 -16.28
N GLY A 336 11.46 1.25 -16.79
CA GLY A 336 11.93 1.73 -18.10
C GLY A 336 13.45 1.85 -18.16
N LEU A 337 14.07 2.40 -17.11
CA LEU A 337 15.53 2.53 -16.98
C LEU A 337 16.21 1.16 -16.96
N MET A 338 15.66 0.21 -16.20
CA MET A 338 16.17 -1.16 -16.10
C MET A 338 16.15 -1.85 -17.45
N LEU A 339 15.04 -1.78 -18.20
CA LEU A 339 14.95 -2.39 -19.54
C LEU A 339 15.98 -1.77 -20.50
N LEU A 340 16.07 -0.43 -20.53
CA LEU A 340 16.98 0.32 -21.40
C LEU A 340 18.45 0.04 -21.04
N LEU A 341 18.84 0.21 -19.77
CA LEU A 341 20.23 0.05 -19.35
C LEU A 341 20.68 -1.40 -19.44
N SER A 342 19.82 -2.37 -19.13
CA SER A 342 20.19 -3.77 -19.30
C SER A 342 20.33 -4.17 -20.77
N PHE A 343 19.57 -3.55 -21.67
CA PHE A 343 19.78 -3.68 -23.11
C PHE A 343 21.13 -3.09 -23.55
N LEU A 344 21.43 -1.85 -23.13
CA LEU A 344 22.70 -1.18 -23.45
C LEU A 344 23.90 -1.94 -22.90
N HIS A 345 23.79 -2.50 -21.68
CA HIS A 345 24.81 -3.34 -21.07
C HIS A 345 25.05 -4.59 -21.92
N ALA A 346 23.98 -5.33 -22.26
CA ALA A 346 24.10 -6.53 -23.08
C ALA A 346 24.68 -6.21 -24.47
N LYS A 347 24.27 -5.09 -25.09
CA LYS A 347 24.85 -4.63 -26.35
C LYS A 347 26.34 -4.29 -26.22
N LYS A 348 26.76 -3.67 -25.11
CA LYS A 348 28.16 -3.30 -24.86
C LYS A 348 29.04 -4.53 -24.62
N VAL A 349 28.62 -5.45 -23.76
CA VAL A 349 29.44 -6.59 -23.32
C VAL A 349 29.48 -7.71 -24.37
N ARG A 350 28.44 -7.85 -25.20
CA ARG A 350 28.35 -8.88 -26.25
C ARG A 350 28.87 -8.41 -27.62
N ARG A 351 29.41 -7.20 -27.68
CA ARG A 351 30.08 -6.67 -28.88
C ARG A 351 31.38 -7.43 -29.12
N GLN A 352 31.67 -7.76 -30.38
CA GLN A 352 32.87 -8.54 -30.72
C GLN A 352 34.18 -7.82 -30.36
N ASP A 353 34.16 -6.48 -30.37
CA ASP A 353 35.28 -5.61 -30.04
C ASP A 353 35.42 -5.32 -28.53
N PHE A 354 34.50 -5.83 -27.69
CA PHE A 354 34.57 -5.61 -26.25
C PHE A 354 35.69 -6.43 -25.62
N SER A 355 36.60 -5.76 -24.91
CA SER A 355 37.66 -6.39 -24.15
C SER A 355 37.94 -5.63 -22.85
N TRP A 356 38.23 -6.38 -21.80
CA TRP A 356 38.74 -5.84 -20.53
C TRP A 356 40.25 -5.56 -20.57
N GLY A 357 40.93 -5.92 -21.66
CA GLY A 357 42.38 -5.84 -21.82
C GLY A 357 42.98 -7.18 -22.24
N GLY A 358 44.26 -7.40 -21.93
CA GLY A 358 44.90 -8.70 -22.12
C GLY A 358 44.22 -9.82 -21.33
N ARG A 359 44.41 -11.07 -21.75
CA ARG A 359 43.90 -12.24 -21.00
C ARG A 359 44.55 -12.26 -19.61
N PHE A 360 43.73 -12.38 -18.57
CA PHE A 360 44.22 -12.56 -17.22
C PHE A 360 44.58 -14.03 -17.01
N THR A 361 45.87 -14.34 -16.85
CA THR A 361 46.37 -15.73 -16.74
C THR A 361 46.99 -16.07 -15.38
N ARG A 362 47.13 -15.08 -14.49
CA ARG A 362 47.75 -15.28 -13.18
C ARG A 362 46.85 -16.17 -12.30
N PRO A 363 47.43 -17.07 -11.48
CA PRO A 363 46.64 -17.90 -10.58
C PRO A 363 45.89 -17.07 -9.53
N VAL A 364 44.79 -17.60 -9.03
CA VAL A 364 43.93 -16.92 -8.03
C VAL A 364 43.61 -17.82 -6.85
N SER A 365 43.18 -17.23 -5.73
CA SER A 365 42.82 -17.97 -4.52
C SER A 365 41.31 -18.05 -4.37
N VAL A 366 40.74 -19.25 -4.37
CA VAL A 366 39.31 -19.48 -4.16
C VAL A 366 39.05 -19.85 -2.71
N LEU A 367 38.24 -19.06 -2.02
CA LEU A 367 37.87 -19.25 -0.62
C LEU A 367 36.45 -19.84 -0.53
N VAL A 368 36.34 -20.93 0.22
CA VAL A 368 35.06 -21.64 0.45
C VAL A 368 34.84 -21.74 1.96
N PRO A 369 34.11 -20.79 2.59
CA PRO A 369 33.73 -20.93 3.99
C PRO A 369 32.69 -22.04 4.13
N ALA A 370 32.91 -22.96 5.06
CA ALA A 370 32.05 -24.12 5.26
C ALA A 370 31.67 -24.28 6.74
N TYR A 371 30.40 -24.58 7.00
CA TYR A 371 29.90 -24.94 8.34
C TYR A 371 28.74 -25.92 8.26
N ASN A 372 29.01 -27.18 8.57
CA ASN A 372 28.08 -28.30 8.44
C ASN A 372 27.47 -28.44 7.02
N GLU A 373 28.35 -28.61 6.04
CA GLU A 373 28.01 -28.68 4.61
C GLU A 373 28.41 -30.02 3.97
N ARG A 374 28.49 -31.10 4.78
CA ARG A 374 28.92 -32.42 4.32
C ARG A 374 28.21 -32.90 3.05
N GLU A 375 26.90 -32.62 2.91
CA GLU A 375 26.10 -33.11 1.79
C GLU A 375 26.40 -32.42 0.45
N CYS A 376 26.96 -31.20 0.44
CA CYS A 376 27.19 -30.42 -0.78
C CYS A 376 28.67 -30.09 -1.04
N ILE A 377 29.51 -30.06 -0.01
CA ILE A 377 30.91 -29.59 -0.11
C ILE A 377 31.74 -30.37 -1.14
N GLU A 378 31.48 -31.67 -1.33
CA GLU A 378 32.20 -32.49 -2.30
C GLU A 378 31.96 -31.99 -3.74
N ALA A 379 30.70 -31.73 -4.09
CA ALA A 379 30.33 -31.22 -5.41
C ALA A 379 30.94 -29.82 -5.64
N THR A 380 30.94 -28.98 -4.62
CA THR A 380 31.56 -27.65 -4.61
C THR A 380 33.05 -27.74 -4.94
N VAL A 381 33.82 -28.54 -4.19
CA VAL A 381 35.27 -28.70 -4.39
C VAL A 381 35.58 -29.31 -5.76
N ARG A 382 34.84 -30.35 -6.19
CA ARG A 382 35.03 -30.95 -7.52
C ARG A 382 34.78 -29.95 -8.64
N SER A 383 33.79 -29.07 -8.51
CA SER A 383 33.50 -28.03 -9.51
C SER A 383 34.64 -27.02 -9.67
N LEU A 384 35.31 -26.68 -8.57
CA LEU A 384 36.48 -25.78 -8.60
C LEU A 384 37.68 -26.45 -9.25
N VAL A 385 37.92 -27.74 -8.96
CA VAL A 385 39.03 -28.50 -9.56
C VAL A 385 38.85 -28.69 -11.06
N ALA A 386 37.61 -28.69 -11.54
CA ALA A 386 37.29 -28.71 -12.97
C ALA A 386 37.45 -27.34 -13.66
N SER A 387 37.91 -26.29 -12.96
CA SER A 387 38.08 -24.97 -13.54
C SER A 387 39.15 -24.96 -14.63
N ASP A 388 38.90 -24.19 -15.68
CA ASP A 388 39.83 -23.98 -16.79
C ASP A 388 40.83 -22.82 -16.55
N HIS A 389 40.86 -22.29 -15.33
CA HIS A 389 41.79 -21.25 -14.89
C HIS A 389 42.69 -21.78 -13.75
N PRO A 390 43.98 -21.39 -13.65
CA PRO A 390 44.83 -21.82 -12.55
C PRO A 390 44.33 -21.27 -11.20
N ILE A 391 44.04 -22.16 -10.25
CA ILE A 391 43.51 -21.79 -8.94
C ILE A 391 44.25 -22.52 -7.80
N GLU A 392 44.26 -21.89 -6.63
CA GLU A 392 44.33 -22.59 -5.35
C GLU A 392 42.94 -22.55 -4.68
N VAL A 393 42.59 -23.62 -3.96
CA VAL A 393 41.34 -23.71 -3.21
C VAL A 393 41.65 -23.77 -1.71
N VAL A 394 41.03 -22.88 -0.95
CA VAL A 394 41.14 -22.80 0.50
C VAL A 394 39.74 -23.00 1.07
N VAL A 395 39.49 -24.18 1.62
CA VAL A 395 38.24 -24.47 2.34
C VAL A 395 38.44 -24.05 3.79
N ILE A 396 37.60 -23.15 4.30
CA ILE A 396 37.67 -22.66 5.67
C ILE A 396 36.56 -23.32 6.47
N ASP A 397 36.91 -24.33 7.27
CA ASP A 397 35.96 -25.01 8.15
C ASP A 397 35.74 -24.19 9.44
N ASP A 398 34.56 -23.59 9.58
CA ASP A 398 34.17 -22.75 10.72
C ASP A 398 33.60 -23.59 11.88
N GLY A 399 34.31 -24.67 12.22
CA GLY A 399 34.00 -25.56 13.33
C GLY A 399 32.84 -26.52 13.03
N SER A 400 32.88 -27.21 11.89
CA SER A 400 31.85 -28.18 11.52
C SER A 400 31.84 -29.40 12.46
N THR A 401 30.66 -29.99 12.62
CA THR A 401 30.41 -31.15 13.50
C THR A 401 29.95 -32.40 12.74
N ASP A 402 29.72 -32.28 11.44
CA ASP A 402 29.23 -33.34 10.55
C ASP A 402 30.35 -34.00 9.71
N GLY A 403 31.62 -33.68 9.99
CA GLY A 403 32.76 -34.18 9.25
C GLY A 403 32.94 -33.55 7.86
N THR A 404 32.45 -32.32 7.64
CA THR A 404 32.69 -31.53 6.42
C THR A 404 34.20 -31.43 6.10
N ALA A 405 35.02 -31.00 7.06
CA ALA A 405 36.48 -30.89 6.87
C ALA A 405 37.14 -32.24 6.56
N ASP A 406 36.78 -33.29 7.30
CA ASP A 406 37.33 -34.63 7.13
C ASP A 406 37.05 -35.17 5.72
N LEU A 407 35.86 -34.87 5.17
CA LEU A 407 35.48 -35.26 3.81
C LEU A 407 36.40 -34.61 2.77
N VAL A 408 36.66 -33.30 2.89
CA VAL A 408 37.51 -32.57 1.94
C VAL A 408 38.97 -33.02 2.03
N GLU A 409 39.50 -33.19 3.24
CA GLU A 409 40.86 -33.69 3.46
C GLU A 409 41.05 -35.11 2.88
N ALA A 410 40.02 -35.96 3.01
CA ALA A 410 40.03 -37.31 2.46
C ALA A 410 39.99 -37.37 0.91
N MET A 411 39.73 -36.26 0.21
CA MET A 411 39.75 -36.23 -1.26
C MET A 411 41.17 -36.22 -1.85
N TRP A 412 42.20 -35.85 -1.06
CA TRP A 412 43.61 -35.81 -1.47
C TRP A 412 43.87 -35.05 -2.79
N ILE A 413 43.18 -33.93 -3.01
CA ILE A 413 43.29 -33.18 -4.27
C ILE A 413 44.45 -32.18 -4.21
N PRO A 414 45.37 -32.18 -5.21
CA PRO A 414 46.40 -31.16 -5.32
C PRO A 414 45.80 -29.75 -5.42
N ASN A 415 46.41 -28.77 -4.74
CA ASN A 415 45.96 -27.37 -4.68
C ASN A 415 44.68 -27.09 -3.88
N VAL A 416 44.10 -28.09 -3.19
CA VAL A 416 43.03 -27.90 -2.21
C VAL A 416 43.61 -28.03 -0.80
N ARG A 417 43.30 -27.07 0.09
CA ARG A 417 43.68 -27.14 1.50
C ARG A 417 42.53 -26.75 2.41
N VAL A 418 42.51 -27.34 3.59
CA VAL A 418 41.53 -27.03 4.63
C VAL A 418 42.20 -26.20 5.73
N VAL A 419 41.53 -25.12 6.14
CA VAL A 419 41.88 -24.31 7.30
C VAL A 419 40.75 -24.47 8.31
N ARG A 420 41.03 -25.10 9.45
CA ARG A 420 40.05 -25.32 10.51
C ARG A 420 40.11 -24.18 11.53
N GLN A 421 38.95 -23.68 11.97
CA GLN A 421 38.84 -22.68 13.03
C GLN A 421 37.67 -23.00 13.98
N THR A 422 37.63 -22.31 15.12
CA THR A 422 36.45 -22.35 16.00
C THR A 422 35.34 -21.50 15.38
N ASN A 423 34.08 -21.95 15.50
CA ASN A 423 32.93 -21.24 14.92
C ASN A 423 32.88 -19.77 15.36
N ALA A 424 33.13 -18.88 14.40
CA ALA A 424 33.11 -17.43 14.57
C ALA A 424 32.20 -16.73 13.56
N GLY A 425 31.59 -17.49 12.64
CA GLY A 425 30.69 -16.99 11.61
C GLY A 425 31.39 -16.75 10.28
N LYS A 426 30.57 -16.62 9.23
CA LYS A 426 31.03 -16.51 7.84
C LYS A 426 32.03 -15.36 7.60
N PRO A 427 31.84 -14.12 8.12
CA PRO A 427 32.81 -13.04 7.88
C PRO A 427 34.18 -13.35 8.48
N ALA A 428 34.23 -13.91 9.70
CA ALA A 428 35.48 -14.32 10.35
C ALA A 428 36.18 -15.44 9.56
N ALA A 429 35.43 -16.44 9.09
CA ALA A 429 35.96 -17.50 8.23
C ALA A 429 36.52 -16.95 6.91
N LEU A 430 35.83 -16.02 6.26
CA LEU A 430 36.31 -15.36 5.05
C LEU A 430 37.59 -14.54 5.30
N ASN A 431 37.65 -13.79 6.41
CA ASN A 431 38.85 -13.04 6.79
C ASN A 431 40.05 -13.95 7.05
N ASN A 432 39.83 -15.08 7.73
CA ASN A 432 40.87 -16.09 7.92
C ASN A 432 41.32 -16.69 6.56
N GLY A 433 40.39 -16.93 5.65
CA GLY A 433 40.68 -17.33 4.27
C GLY A 433 41.51 -16.30 3.49
N ILE A 434 41.18 -15.00 3.61
CA ILE A 434 41.93 -13.90 2.98
C ILE A 434 43.37 -13.88 3.50
N ALA A 435 43.56 -13.98 4.81
CA ALA A 435 44.90 -13.99 5.43
C ALA A 435 45.76 -15.17 4.96
N HIS A 436 45.11 -16.28 4.64
CA HIS A 436 45.77 -17.48 4.15
C HIS A 436 46.02 -17.46 2.65
N ALA A 437 45.25 -16.71 1.86
CA ALA A 437 45.33 -16.69 0.40
C ALA A 437 46.75 -16.36 -0.10
N ARG A 438 47.20 -16.97 -1.20
CA ARG A 438 48.54 -16.72 -1.77
C ARG A 438 48.56 -15.69 -2.90
N HIS A 439 47.43 -15.50 -3.60
CA HIS A 439 47.36 -14.67 -4.81
C HIS A 439 46.57 -13.37 -4.65
N ASP A 440 46.98 -12.34 -5.39
CA ASP A 440 46.40 -10.98 -5.35
C ASP A 440 44.88 -10.91 -5.61
N ILE A 441 44.32 -11.89 -6.31
CA ILE A 441 42.88 -11.99 -6.56
C ILE A 441 42.31 -13.11 -5.73
N VAL A 442 41.25 -12.78 -5.00
CA VAL A 442 40.51 -13.67 -4.11
C VAL A 442 39.11 -13.86 -4.68
N VAL A 443 38.75 -15.10 -4.97
CA VAL A 443 37.39 -15.50 -5.36
C VAL A 443 36.70 -16.06 -4.12
N MET A 444 35.48 -15.62 -3.85
CA MET A 444 34.66 -16.12 -2.74
C MET A 444 33.46 -16.88 -3.30
N MET A 445 33.18 -18.04 -2.69
CA MET A 445 32.15 -18.97 -3.11
C MET A 445 31.51 -19.64 -1.89
N ASP A 446 30.18 -19.78 -1.86
CA ASP A 446 29.50 -20.51 -0.77
C ASP A 446 29.71 -22.02 -0.92
N GLY A 447 29.80 -22.77 0.19
CA GLY A 447 30.09 -24.20 0.17
C GLY A 447 28.98 -25.11 -0.37
N ASP A 448 27.83 -24.53 -0.73
CA ASP A 448 26.69 -25.18 -1.42
C ASP A 448 26.56 -24.82 -2.90
N THR A 449 27.58 -24.17 -3.47
CA THR A 449 27.55 -23.65 -4.83
C THR A 449 28.39 -24.52 -5.77
N VAL A 450 28.07 -24.53 -7.06
CA VAL A 450 28.79 -25.26 -8.10
C VAL A 450 29.15 -24.30 -9.22
N PHE A 451 30.43 -24.17 -9.54
CA PHE A 451 30.90 -23.33 -10.64
C PHE A 451 30.90 -24.09 -11.97
N GLU A 452 30.59 -23.39 -13.06
CA GLU A 452 30.92 -23.88 -14.41
C GLU A 452 32.45 -23.83 -14.60
N PRO A 453 33.06 -24.69 -15.44
CA PRO A 453 34.50 -24.72 -15.65
C PRO A 453 35.11 -23.34 -15.98
N SER A 454 34.37 -22.54 -16.75
CA SER A 454 34.76 -21.19 -17.18
C SER A 454 34.57 -20.08 -16.14
N THR A 455 33.86 -20.34 -15.04
CA THR A 455 33.38 -19.28 -14.14
C THR A 455 34.50 -18.45 -13.53
N VAL A 456 35.58 -19.10 -13.09
CA VAL A 456 36.73 -18.38 -12.52
C VAL A 456 37.41 -17.51 -13.58
N ARG A 457 37.63 -18.03 -14.79
CA ARG A 457 38.20 -17.24 -15.90
C ARG A 457 37.37 -15.98 -16.18
N GLU A 458 36.05 -16.12 -16.27
CA GLU A 458 35.15 -15.00 -16.52
C GLU A 458 35.12 -14.00 -15.35
N LEU A 459 35.24 -14.46 -14.10
CA LEU A 459 35.32 -13.58 -12.91
C LEU A 459 36.60 -12.77 -12.85
N VAL A 460 37.73 -13.34 -13.26
CA VAL A 460 39.03 -12.69 -13.09
C VAL A 460 39.39 -11.75 -14.25
N GLN A 461 38.80 -11.97 -15.43
CA GLN A 461 39.10 -11.18 -16.63
C GLN A 461 38.92 -9.65 -16.44
N PRO A 462 37.89 -9.14 -15.73
CA PRO A 462 37.74 -7.70 -15.52
C PRO A 462 38.87 -7.04 -14.71
N PHE A 463 39.66 -7.79 -13.93
CA PHE A 463 40.80 -7.24 -13.17
C PHE A 463 41.98 -6.82 -14.05
N ALA A 464 41.93 -7.10 -15.36
CA ALA A 464 42.81 -6.48 -16.35
C ALA A 464 42.73 -4.94 -16.32
N ASP A 465 41.58 -4.36 -15.93
CA ASP A 465 41.49 -2.94 -15.55
C ASP A 465 41.92 -2.77 -14.09
N PRO A 466 43.02 -2.03 -13.80
CA PRO A 466 43.53 -1.86 -12.45
C PRO A 466 42.56 -1.12 -11.52
N ARG A 467 41.57 -0.40 -12.06
CA ARG A 467 40.56 0.33 -11.27
C ARG A 467 39.44 -0.58 -10.75
N VAL A 468 39.34 -1.82 -11.25
CA VAL A 468 38.37 -2.80 -10.77
C VAL A 468 38.88 -3.39 -9.46
N GLY A 469 38.09 -3.18 -8.40
CA GLY A 469 38.34 -3.72 -7.06
C GLY A 469 37.54 -4.98 -6.78
N ALA A 470 36.37 -5.15 -7.43
CA ALA A 470 35.58 -6.35 -7.30
C ALA A 470 34.69 -6.65 -8.51
N VAL A 471 34.31 -7.92 -8.66
CA VAL A 471 33.51 -8.46 -9.76
C VAL A 471 32.39 -9.34 -9.18
N ALA A 472 31.15 -9.02 -9.55
CA ALA A 472 29.98 -9.84 -9.25
C ALA A 472 29.72 -10.84 -10.39
N GLY A 473 29.57 -12.12 -10.03
CA GLY A 473 29.13 -13.15 -10.98
C GLY A 473 27.61 -13.30 -11.05
N ASN A 474 27.20 -14.27 -11.86
CA ASN A 474 25.82 -14.62 -12.17
C ASN A 474 25.38 -15.86 -11.36
N ALA A 475 24.76 -15.62 -10.21
CA ALA A 475 24.17 -16.69 -9.40
C ALA A 475 22.87 -17.23 -10.03
N LYS A 476 22.77 -18.56 -10.14
CA LYS A 476 21.66 -19.30 -10.72
C LYS A 476 21.13 -20.32 -9.71
N VAL A 477 19.82 -20.57 -9.74
CA VAL A 477 19.19 -21.61 -8.92
C VAL A 477 19.42 -22.98 -9.55
N GLY A 478 19.92 -23.94 -8.78
CA GLY A 478 20.07 -25.34 -9.22
C GLY A 478 18.78 -26.14 -9.10
N ASN A 479 18.09 -26.07 -7.96
CA ASN A 479 16.89 -26.87 -7.65
C ASN A 479 15.59 -26.13 -8.03
N ARG A 480 15.19 -26.23 -9.31
CA ARG A 480 14.06 -25.47 -9.88
C ARG A 480 12.72 -26.21 -9.92
N ASP A 481 12.70 -27.49 -9.52
CA ASP A 481 11.54 -28.37 -9.72
C ASP A 481 10.41 -28.17 -8.71
N SER A 482 10.67 -27.45 -7.62
CA SER A 482 9.66 -27.05 -6.64
C SER A 482 9.05 -25.70 -7.00
N LEU A 483 7.82 -25.43 -6.53
CA LEU A 483 7.17 -24.12 -6.73
C LEU A 483 8.00 -22.97 -6.12
N ILE A 484 8.59 -23.20 -4.94
CA ILE A 484 9.47 -22.24 -4.28
C ILE A 484 10.76 -22.02 -5.10
N GLY A 485 11.35 -23.10 -5.64
CA GLY A 485 12.50 -23.04 -6.52
C GLY A 485 12.22 -22.28 -7.82
N ALA A 486 11.04 -22.49 -8.43
CA ALA A 486 10.59 -21.77 -9.61
C ALA A 486 10.41 -20.27 -9.34
N TRP A 487 9.77 -19.88 -8.23
CA TRP A 487 9.63 -18.47 -7.84
C TRP A 487 10.96 -17.79 -7.56
N GLN A 488 11.88 -18.49 -6.88
CA GLN A 488 13.23 -17.98 -6.68
C GLN A 488 13.97 -17.86 -8.00
N HIS A 489 13.83 -18.81 -8.92
CA HIS A 489 14.42 -18.72 -10.25
C HIS A 489 13.95 -17.47 -11.00
N ILE A 490 12.64 -17.17 -11.00
CA ILE A 490 12.10 -15.93 -11.57
C ILE A 490 12.77 -14.71 -10.92
N GLU A 491 12.87 -14.70 -9.60
CA GLU A 491 13.47 -13.60 -8.84
C GLU A 491 14.97 -13.45 -9.12
N TYR A 492 15.75 -14.52 -9.22
CA TYR A 492 17.18 -14.42 -9.56
C TYR A 492 17.38 -13.83 -10.95
N VAL A 493 16.59 -14.26 -11.94
CA VAL A 493 16.70 -13.79 -13.32
C VAL A 493 16.19 -12.34 -13.45
N MET A 494 14.99 -12.04 -12.94
CA MET A 494 14.36 -10.73 -13.08
C MET A 494 14.83 -9.73 -12.01
N GLY A 495 14.90 -10.13 -10.75
CA GLY A 495 15.15 -9.26 -9.61
C GLY A 495 16.63 -9.05 -9.26
N PHE A 496 17.52 -9.94 -9.68
CA PHE A 496 18.96 -9.76 -9.44
C PHE A 496 19.76 -9.59 -10.74
N ASN A 497 19.69 -10.53 -11.69
CA ASN A 497 20.54 -10.48 -12.88
C ASN A 497 20.21 -9.32 -13.81
N LEU A 498 18.92 -9.03 -13.99
CA LEU A 498 18.52 -7.87 -14.79
C LEU A 498 18.91 -6.56 -14.10
N ASP A 499 18.71 -6.46 -12.79
CA ASP A 499 19.08 -5.31 -11.96
C ASP A 499 20.60 -5.06 -11.97
N ARG A 500 21.42 -6.11 -11.86
CA ARG A 500 22.89 -6.00 -11.86
C ARG A 500 23.43 -5.34 -13.13
N ARG A 501 22.84 -5.62 -14.30
CA ARG A 501 23.25 -4.98 -15.56
C ARG A 501 22.99 -3.48 -15.56
N MET A 502 21.85 -3.06 -15.00
CA MET A 502 21.55 -1.65 -14.79
C MET A 502 22.54 -1.01 -13.80
N TYR A 503 22.78 -1.66 -12.66
CA TYR A 503 23.69 -1.14 -11.64
C TYR A 503 25.16 -1.08 -12.07
N ASP A 504 25.62 -2.00 -12.91
CA ASP A 504 26.96 -1.99 -13.50
C ASP A 504 27.18 -0.73 -14.35
N LEU A 505 26.20 -0.37 -15.20
CA LEU A 505 26.27 0.85 -16.01
C LEU A 505 26.16 2.12 -15.16
N LEU A 506 25.32 2.11 -14.11
CA LEU A 506 25.20 3.24 -13.19
C LEU A 506 26.42 3.37 -12.26
N GLY A 507 27.25 2.32 -12.15
CA GLY A 507 28.42 2.28 -11.27
C GLY A 507 28.04 2.29 -9.78
N CYS A 508 26.93 1.67 -9.43
CA CYS A 508 26.39 1.66 -8.05
C CYS A 508 25.84 0.28 -7.65
N MET A 509 26.60 -0.78 -7.95
CA MET A 509 26.26 -2.14 -7.56
C MET A 509 26.00 -2.22 -6.05
N PRO A 510 24.80 -2.61 -5.59
CA PRO A 510 24.52 -2.67 -4.16
C PRO A 510 25.18 -3.86 -3.47
N THR A 511 25.25 -5.00 -4.18
CA THR A 511 25.64 -6.29 -3.58
C THR A 511 26.32 -7.19 -4.61
N ILE A 512 27.52 -7.64 -4.29
CA ILE A 512 28.19 -8.78 -4.91
C ILE A 512 27.64 -10.04 -4.23
N PRO A 513 27.12 -11.05 -4.96
CA PRO A 513 26.57 -12.24 -4.32
C PRO A 513 27.68 -13.05 -3.62
N GLY A 514 27.46 -13.42 -2.36
CA GLY A 514 28.40 -14.28 -1.62
C GLY A 514 28.72 -15.62 -2.28
N ALA A 515 27.78 -16.16 -3.09
CA ALA A 515 27.96 -17.39 -3.83
C ALA A 515 28.94 -17.28 -5.01
N VAL A 516 29.16 -16.08 -5.56
CA VAL A 516 29.99 -15.87 -6.75
C VAL A 516 30.51 -14.43 -6.83
N GLY A 517 31.62 -14.18 -6.16
CA GLY A 517 32.29 -12.87 -6.14
C GLY A 517 33.80 -13.01 -6.27
N ALA A 518 34.44 -12.02 -6.89
CA ALA A 518 35.89 -11.92 -6.91
C ALA A 518 36.35 -10.53 -6.50
N PHE A 519 37.48 -10.45 -5.82
CA PHE A 519 37.98 -9.25 -5.17
C PHE A 519 39.49 -9.12 -5.36
N ARG A 520 39.95 -7.89 -5.55
CA ARG A 520 41.37 -7.56 -5.42
C ARG A 520 41.71 -7.54 -3.92
N ARG A 521 42.74 -8.26 -3.51
CA ARG A 521 43.16 -8.34 -2.12
C ARG A 521 43.46 -6.97 -1.54
N ASP A 522 44.24 -6.15 -2.24
CA ASP A 522 44.55 -4.78 -1.80
C ASP A 522 43.28 -3.93 -1.58
N ALA A 523 42.23 -4.18 -2.36
CA ALA A 523 40.96 -3.48 -2.20
C ALA A 523 40.25 -3.94 -0.91
N LEU A 524 40.25 -5.24 -0.62
CA LEU A 524 39.74 -5.80 0.64
C LEU A 524 40.51 -5.28 1.85
N ASP A 525 41.85 -5.29 1.79
CA ASP A 525 42.70 -4.85 2.89
C ASP A 525 42.46 -3.37 3.22
N ARG A 526 42.31 -2.52 2.19
CA ARG A 526 42.02 -1.09 2.36
C ARG A 526 40.65 -0.81 3.00
N VAL A 527 39.66 -1.66 2.78
CA VAL A 527 38.32 -1.51 3.39
C VAL A 527 38.16 -2.29 4.70
N GLY A 528 39.20 -2.99 5.15
CA GLY A 528 39.22 -3.74 6.42
C GLY A 528 38.65 -5.16 6.33
N GLY A 529 38.61 -5.76 5.14
CA GLY A 529 38.13 -7.12 4.92
C GLY A 529 36.60 -7.26 5.00
N MET A 530 36.14 -8.44 5.43
CA MET A 530 34.73 -8.76 5.60
C MET A 530 34.25 -8.32 6.98
N SER A 531 33.28 -7.39 7.00
CA SER A 531 32.71 -6.83 8.22
C SER A 531 31.80 -7.81 8.96
N GLU A 532 31.92 -7.85 10.29
CA GLU A 532 31.02 -8.59 11.20
C GLU A 532 29.85 -7.73 11.72
N ASP A 533 29.81 -6.45 11.37
CA ASP A 533 28.82 -5.50 11.90
C ASP A 533 27.40 -5.74 11.37
N THR A 534 27.27 -6.43 10.23
CA THR A 534 26.01 -6.60 9.51
C THR A 534 25.76 -8.07 9.18
N LEU A 535 24.49 -8.45 9.04
CA LEU A 535 24.11 -9.80 8.62
C LEU A 535 24.24 -10.06 7.11
N ALA A 536 24.56 -9.02 6.33
CA ALA A 536 24.76 -9.06 4.89
C ALA A 536 26.15 -8.50 4.59
N GLU A 537 27.17 -9.30 4.95
CA GLU A 537 28.60 -8.96 4.82
C GLU A 537 28.98 -8.60 3.39
N ASP A 538 28.33 -9.24 2.44
CA ASP A 538 28.51 -9.08 1.00
C ASP A 538 28.04 -7.71 0.49
N THR A 539 26.94 -7.21 1.03
CA THR A 539 26.37 -5.89 0.75
C THR A 539 27.21 -4.81 1.43
N ASP A 540 27.64 -5.04 2.68
CA ASP A 540 28.49 -4.11 3.42
C ASP A 540 29.84 -3.88 2.72
N VAL A 541 30.56 -4.96 2.36
CA VAL A 541 31.85 -4.85 1.67
C VAL A 541 31.70 -4.19 0.29
N THR A 542 30.61 -4.48 -0.43
CA THR A 542 30.35 -3.85 -1.74
C THR A 542 30.20 -2.33 -1.60
N MET A 543 29.44 -1.87 -0.60
CA MET A 543 29.29 -0.44 -0.32
C MET A 543 30.61 0.19 0.15
N ALA A 544 31.39 -0.52 0.98
CA ALA A 544 32.69 -0.03 1.45
C ALA A 544 33.68 0.17 0.28
N LEU A 545 33.74 -0.77 -0.66
CA LEU A 545 34.57 -0.67 -1.87
C LEU A 545 34.17 0.51 -2.75
N HIS A 546 32.86 0.73 -2.94
CA HIS A 546 32.36 1.90 -3.66
C HIS A 546 32.76 3.22 -2.98
N ARG A 547 32.70 3.27 -1.64
CA ARG A 547 33.09 4.46 -0.88
C ARG A 547 34.58 4.78 -0.96
N ASP A 548 35.40 3.73 -0.99
CA ASP A 548 36.84 3.83 -1.16
C ASP A 548 37.26 4.21 -2.61
N GLY A 549 36.34 4.07 -3.56
CA GLY A 549 36.49 4.53 -4.94
C GLY A 549 36.82 3.44 -5.96
N TRP A 550 36.73 2.17 -5.57
CA TRP A 550 36.87 1.04 -6.48
C TRP A 550 35.69 0.93 -7.43
N ARG A 551 35.95 0.45 -8.66
CA ARG A 551 34.88 -0.05 -9.54
C ARG A 551 34.50 -1.46 -9.11
N VAL A 552 33.20 -1.63 -8.90
CA VAL A 552 32.53 -2.93 -8.79
C VAL A 552 31.82 -3.17 -10.12
N VAL A 553 32.08 -4.31 -10.76
CA VAL A 553 31.55 -4.62 -12.09
C VAL A 553 30.82 -5.96 -12.13
N TYR A 554 30.02 -6.20 -13.17
CA TYR A 554 29.27 -7.44 -13.37
C TYR A 554 29.83 -8.30 -14.51
N ALA A 555 30.08 -9.58 -14.24
CA ALA A 555 30.48 -10.59 -15.23
C ALA A 555 29.32 -11.55 -15.54
N GLU A 556 28.55 -11.28 -16.61
CA GLU A 556 27.32 -12.03 -16.89
C GLU A 556 27.53 -13.51 -17.26
N ASN A 557 28.73 -13.86 -17.72
CA ASN A 557 29.12 -15.22 -18.12
C ASN A 557 29.72 -16.03 -16.96
N ALA A 558 30.08 -15.40 -15.84
CA ALA A 558 30.59 -16.07 -14.65
C ALA A 558 29.44 -16.73 -13.87
N ARG A 559 29.04 -17.94 -14.28
CA ARG A 559 27.83 -18.60 -13.75
C ARG A 559 28.12 -19.52 -12.58
N ALA A 560 27.30 -19.43 -11.54
CA ALA A 560 27.40 -20.28 -10.37
C ALA A 560 26.02 -20.79 -9.96
N TRP A 561 25.92 -22.09 -9.71
CA TRP A 561 24.66 -22.78 -9.41
C TRP A 561 24.57 -23.02 -7.91
N THR A 562 23.57 -22.43 -7.24
CA THR A 562 23.38 -22.50 -5.78
C THR A 562 22.06 -23.18 -5.41
N GLU A 563 22.01 -23.74 -4.20
CA GLU A 563 20.83 -24.39 -3.66
C GLU A 563 19.87 -23.37 -3.04
N ALA A 564 18.67 -23.26 -3.63
CA ALA A 564 17.60 -22.41 -3.13
C ALA A 564 16.82 -23.11 -2.00
N PRO A 565 16.29 -22.36 -1.01
CA PRO A 565 15.39 -22.89 0.01
C PRO A 565 14.26 -23.77 -0.53
N GLU A 566 14.05 -24.93 0.08
CA GLU A 566 12.98 -25.88 -0.31
C GLU A 566 11.70 -25.72 0.52
N SER A 567 11.76 -25.00 1.65
CA SER A 567 10.61 -24.75 2.52
C SER A 567 10.39 -23.27 2.80
N VAL A 568 9.13 -22.92 3.13
CA VAL A 568 8.73 -21.55 3.49
C VAL A 568 9.51 -21.03 4.70
N GLN A 569 9.81 -21.89 5.68
CA GLN A 569 10.57 -21.48 6.87
C GLN A 569 12.04 -21.12 6.54
N GLN A 570 12.67 -21.89 5.67
CA GLN A 570 14.02 -21.62 5.18
C GLN A 570 14.04 -20.32 4.37
N LEU A 571 13.08 -20.15 3.46
CA LEU A 571 12.91 -18.94 2.66
C LEU A 571 12.70 -17.72 3.57
N TRP A 572 11.82 -17.82 4.56
CA TRP A 572 11.59 -16.76 5.55
C TRP A 572 12.89 -16.34 6.25
N SER A 573 13.63 -17.31 6.78
CA SER A 573 14.88 -17.06 7.52
C SER A 573 15.92 -16.37 6.65
N GLN A 574 16.06 -16.80 5.40
CA GLN A 574 16.95 -16.18 4.42
C GLN A 574 16.54 -14.74 4.11
N ARG A 575 15.27 -14.52 3.76
CA ARG A 575 14.76 -13.20 3.34
C ARG A 575 14.79 -12.19 4.46
N TYR A 576 14.50 -12.64 5.67
CA TYR A 576 14.56 -11.81 6.86
C TYR A 576 15.98 -11.33 7.15
N ARG A 577 16.97 -12.23 7.02
CA ARG A 577 18.39 -11.90 7.14
C ARG A 577 18.86 -10.93 6.05
N TRP A 578 18.51 -11.20 4.79
CA TRP A 578 18.89 -10.34 3.66
C TRP A 578 18.29 -8.94 3.79
N SER A 579 17.00 -8.85 4.09
CA SER A 579 16.30 -7.57 4.22
C SER A 579 16.85 -6.76 5.38
N TYR A 580 17.04 -7.40 6.55
CA TYR A 580 17.56 -6.70 7.73
C TYR A 580 19.04 -6.32 7.55
N GLY A 581 19.88 -7.23 7.06
CA GLY A 581 21.30 -6.96 6.78
C GLY A 581 21.50 -5.83 5.77
N THR A 582 20.67 -5.77 4.73
CA THR A 582 20.69 -4.65 3.76
C THR A 582 20.39 -3.32 4.44
N MET A 583 19.38 -3.27 5.33
CA MET A 583 19.07 -2.05 6.09
C MET A 583 20.22 -1.66 7.02
N GLN A 584 20.90 -2.62 7.65
CA GLN A 584 22.09 -2.36 8.47
C GLN A 584 23.24 -1.77 7.64
N ALA A 585 23.51 -2.32 6.45
CA ALA A 585 24.54 -1.83 5.55
C ALA A 585 24.23 -0.40 5.06
N ILE A 586 23.00 -0.14 4.60
CA ILE A 586 22.56 1.21 4.21
C ILE A 586 22.75 2.20 5.37
N TRP A 587 22.35 1.81 6.59
CA TRP A 587 22.51 2.66 7.77
C TRP A 587 23.97 2.91 8.13
N LYS A 588 24.82 1.88 8.10
CA LYS A 588 26.26 1.99 8.35
C LYS A 588 26.91 2.97 7.37
N HIS A 589 26.51 2.93 6.10
CA HIS A 589 27.07 3.75 5.03
C HIS A 589 26.34 5.08 4.76
N ARG A 590 25.32 5.44 5.56
CA ARG A 590 24.47 6.64 5.37
C ARG A 590 25.22 7.97 5.23
N ARG A 591 26.42 8.10 5.79
CA ARG A 591 27.21 9.34 5.69
C ARG A 591 27.79 9.58 4.30
N ALA A 592 27.84 8.56 3.43
CA ALA A 592 28.29 8.70 2.05
C ALA A 592 27.49 9.75 1.26
N VAL A 593 26.22 10.01 1.62
CA VAL A 593 25.38 11.01 0.95
C VAL A 593 25.92 12.45 1.06
N VAL A 594 26.62 12.78 2.16
CA VAL A 594 27.18 14.11 2.43
C VAL A 594 28.68 14.20 2.17
N GLU A 595 29.36 13.06 2.02
CA GLU A 595 30.79 12.99 1.78
C GLU A 595 31.17 13.53 0.39
N ARG A 596 32.43 13.93 0.23
CA ARG A 596 33.03 14.37 -1.05
C ARG A 596 33.91 13.25 -1.62
N GLY A 597 34.34 13.39 -2.88
CA GLY A 597 35.19 12.41 -3.54
C GLY A 597 34.44 11.14 -3.99
N PRO A 598 35.11 9.99 -4.12
CA PRO A 598 34.52 8.75 -4.61
C PRO A 598 33.31 8.27 -3.79
N SER A 599 33.37 8.41 -2.46
CA SER A 599 32.25 8.15 -1.55
C SER A 599 30.99 8.96 -1.88
N GLY A 600 31.16 10.24 -2.26
CA GLY A 600 30.05 11.10 -2.64
C GLY A 600 29.35 10.69 -3.95
N ARG A 601 30.06 10.05 -4.90
CA ARG A 601 29.46 9.59 -6.16
C ARG A 601 28.47 8.46 -5.94
N PHE A 602 28.88 7.41 -5.20
CA PHE A 602 27.99 6.34 -4.80
C PHE A 602 26.91 6.85 -3.83
N GLY A 603 27.31 7.67 -2.86
CA GLY A 603 26.43 8.18 -1.82
C GLY A 603 25.28 9.07 -2.30
N ARG A 604 25.44 9.88 -3.37
CA ARG A 604 24.37 10.79 -3.82
C ARG A 604 23.40 10.18 -4.82
N VAL A 605 23.80 9.11 -5.52
CA VAL A 605 22.99 8.48 -6.56
C VAL A 605 22.65 7.04 -6.19
N GLY A 606 23.67 6.22 -5.94
CA GLY A 606 23.52 4.80 -5.62
C GLY A 606 22.76 4.56 -4.31
N LEU A 607 23.20 5.17 -3.22
CA LEU A 607 22.63 4.89 -1.90
C LEU A 607 21.14 5.31 -1.77
N PRO A 608 20.69 6.50 -2.27
CA PRO A 608 19.28 6.86 -2.29
C PRO A 608 18.47 5.95 -3.20
N PHE A 609 18.99 5.58 -4.37
CA PHE A 609 18.31 4.69 -5.30
C PHE A 609 18.08 3.30 -4.67
N VAL A 610 19.13 2.73 -4.07
CA VAL A 610 19.07 1.45 -3.34
C VAL A 610 18.11 1.52 -2.16
N SER A 611 18.17 2.60 -1.37
CA SER A 611 17.26 2.81 -0.23
C SER A 611 15.81 2.93 -0.68
N LEU A 612 15.55 3.67 -1.74
CA LEU A 612 14.20 3.88 -2.26
C LEU A 612 13.60 2.55 -2.77
N PHE A 613 14.33 1.79 -3.58
CA PHE A 613 13.77 0.64 -4.28
C PHE A 613 13.94 -0.70 -3.56
N MET A 614 14.93 -0.86 -2.69
CA MET A 614 15.10 -2.10 -1.91
C MET A 614 14.43 -2.03 -0.53
N VAL A 615 14.16 -0.83 0.00
CA VAL A 615 13.66 -0.64 1.37
C VAL A 615 12.32 0.09 1.44
N VAL A 616 12.21 1.28 0.84
CA VAL A 616 11.00 2.11 0.96
C VAL A 616 9.84 1.61 0.08
N ALA A 617 10.07 1.38 -1.22
CA ALA A 617 9.01 0.96 -2.13
C ALA A 617 8.38 -0.40 -1.76
N PRO A 618 9.15 -1.43 -1.38
CA PRO A 618 8.57 -2.70 -0.91
C PRO A 618 7.79 -2.57 0.41
N LEU A 619 8.15 -1.63 1.29
CA LEU A 619 7.41 -1.37 2.53
C LEU A 619 6.01 -0.79 2.25
N LEU A 620 5.87 -0.02 1.19
CA LEU A 620 4.61 0.65 0.82
C LEU A 620 3.72 -0.20 -0.10
N ALA A 621 4.26 -1.29 -0.66
CA ALA A 621 3.51 -2.20 -1.52
C ALA A 621 2.24 -2.82 -0.88
N PRO A 622 2.21 -3.19 0.43
CA PRO A 622 0.97 -3.65 1.08
C PRO A 622 -0.17 -2.63 1.03
N LEU A 623 0.17 -1.33 1.04
CA LEU A 623 -0.83 -0.26 0.98
C LEU A 623 -1.56 -0.27 -0.37
N ILE A 624 -0.84 -0.56 -1.47
CA ILE A 624 -1.43 -0.71 -2.81
C ILE A 624 -2.48 -1.82 -2.79
N ASP A 625 -2.21 -2.95 -2.13
CA ASP A 625 -3.16 -4.07 -2.03
C ASP A 625 -4.39 -3.69 -1.19
N VAL A 626 -4.24 -2.88 -0.13
CA VAL A 626 -5.38 -2.35 0.65
C VAL A 626 -6.26 -1.44 -0.20
N PHE A 627 -5.65 -0.50 -0.95
CA PHE A 627 -6.40 0.38 -1.87
C PHE A 627 -7.03 -0.38 -3.05
N LEU A 628 -6.38 -1.44 -3.53
CA LEU A 628 -6.94 -2.34 -4.54
C LEU A 628 -8.21 -3.00 -4.01
N LEU A 629 -8.17 -3.61 -2.82
CA LEU A 629 -9.33 -4.24 -2.20
C LEU A 629 -10.45 -3.23 -1.95
N TYR A 630 -10.12 -2.04 -1.44
CA TYR A 630 -11.07 -0.95 -1.27
C TYR A 630 -11.72 -0.56 -2.60
N GLY A 631 -10.92 -0.35 -3.65
CA GLY A 631 -11.40 0.04 -4.98
C GLY A 631 -12.16 -1.06 -5.73
N LEU A 632 -11.99 -2.33 -5.34
CA LEU A 632 -12.78 -3.46 -5.86
C LEU A 632 -14.17 -3.52 -5.23
N VAL A 633 -14.26 -3.28 -3.92
CA VAL A 633 -15.50 -3.40 -3.14
C VAL A 633 -16.36 -2.14 -3.21
N PHE A 634 -15.74 -0.97 -3.13
CA PHE A 634 -16.43 0.33 -2.98
C PHE A 634 -16.15 1.32 -4.13
N GLY A 635 -15.04 1.11 -4.85
CA GLY A 635 -14.66 1.97 -5.97
C GLY A 635 -15.19 1.50 -7.33
N PRO A 636 -14.76 2.14 -8.44
CA PRO A 636 -15.10 1.73 -9.79
C PRO A 636 -14.38 0.41 -10.16
N THR A 637 -14.98 -0.72 -9.80
CA THR A 637 -14.39 -2.07 -9.91
C THR A 637 -13.74 -2.33 -11.26
N GLY A 638 -14.38 -1.95 -12.38
CA GLY A 638 -13.82 -2.14 -13.73
C GLY A 638 -12.50 -1.40 -13.96
N LYS A 639 -12.38 -0.14 -13.50
CA LYS A 639 -11.13 0.63 -13.61
C LYS A 639 -10.05 0.05 -12.71
N THR A 640 -10.41 -0.37 -11.49
CA THR A 640 -9.51 -1.00 -10.53
C THR A 640 -8.93 -2.31 -11.08
N VAL A 641 -9.76 -3.17 -11.63
CA VAL A 641 -9.36 -4.44 -12.27
C VAL A 641 -8.45 -4.19 -13.48
N ALA A 642 -8.80 -3.23 -14.35
CA ALA A 642 -7.99 -2.88 -15.51
C ALA A 642 -6.60 -2.37 -15.12
N ALA A 643 -6.51 -1.49 -14.12
CA ALA A 643 -5.23 -0.99 -13.61
C ALA A 643 -4.35 -2.13 -13.04
N TRP A 644 -4.94 -3.05 -12.29
CA TRP A 644 -4.23 -4.20 -11.75
C TRP A 644 -3.68 -5.12 -12.84
N PHE A 645 -4.48 -5.47 -13.85
CA PHE A 645 -4.02 -6.25 -15.00
C PHE A 645 -2.94 -5.51 -15.80
N GLY A 646 -3.01 -4.17 -15.89
CA GLY A 646 -1.96 -3.36 -16.50
C GLY A 646 -0.61 -3.53 -15.78
N VAL A 647 -0.59 -3.47 -14.45
CA VAL A 647 0.64 -3.69 -13.66
C VAL A 647 1.16 -5.12 -13.85
N LEU A 648 0.29 -6.13 -13.83
CA LEU A 648 0.68 -7.52 -14.07
C LEU A 648 1.27 -7.73 -15.46
N LEU A 649 0.70 -7.08 -16.48
CA LEU A 649 1.21 -7.14 -17.84
C LEU A 649 2.62 -6.55 -17.93
N VAL A 650 2.87 -5.39 -17.31
CA VAL A 650 4.20 -4.77 -17.26
C VAL A 650 5.21 -5.71 -16.59
N GLN A 651 4.83 -6.33 -15.46
CA GLN A 651 5.68 -7.31 -14.78
C GLN A 651 5.97 -8.54 -15.65
N ALA A 652 4.96 -9.08 -16.32
CA ALA A 652 5.11 -10.23 -17.21
C ALA A 652 6.03 -9.93 -18.40
N VAL A 653 5.90 -8.74 -19.01
CA VAL A 653 6.79 -8.28 -20.08
C VAL A 653 8.23 -8.16 -19.58
N CYS A 654 8.44 -7.59 -18.38
CA CYS A 654 9.77 -7.48 -17.78
C CYS A 654 10.39 -8.86 -17.49
N ALA A 655 9.61 -9.78 -16.94
CA ALA A 655 10.07 -11.13 -16.66
C ALA A 655 10.43 -11.88 -17.95
N ALA A 656 9.58 -11.80 -18.98
CA ALA A 656 9.85 -12.38 -20.30
C ALA A 656 11.12 -11.79 -20.94
N TYR A 657 11.33 -10.48 -20.84
CA TYR A 657 12.54 -9.82 -21.29
C TYR A 657 13.79 -10.33 -20.55
N ALA A 658 13.74 -10.41 -19.22
CA ALA A 658 14.85 -10.90 -18.39
C ALA A 658 15.24 -12.33 -18.77
N PHE A 659 14.25 -13.22 -18.90
CA PHE A 659 14.47 -14.61 -19.28
C PHE A 659 15.06 -14.72 -20.70
N ARG A 660 14.64 -13.86 -21.64
CA ARG A 660 15.18 -13.85 -23.00
C ARG A 660 16.64 -13.41 -22.99
N LEU A 661 16.97 -12.41 -22.17
CA LEU A 661 18.32 -11.88 -22.04
C LEU A 661 19.31 -12.91 -21.46
N ASP A 662 18.85 -13.70 -20.49
CA ASP A 662 19.60 -14.78 -19.83
C ASP A 662 19.54 -16.13 -20.56
N ARG A 663 18.76 -16.23 -21.65
CA ARG A 663 18.51 -17.48 -22.41
C ARG A 663 17.88 -18.60 -21.56
N GLU A 664 17.00 -18.22 -20.63
CA GLU A 664 16.27 -19.15 -19.76
C GLU A 664 14.93 -19.58 -20.39
N ARG A 665 14.42 -20.75 -19.99
CA ARG A 665 13.13 -21.27 -20.49
C ARG A 665 11.96 -20.49 -19.88
N MET A 666 11.04 -20.03 -20.74
CA MET A 666 9.87 -19.22 -20.34
C MET A 666 8.82 -20.00 -19.54
N THR A 667 8.89 -21.33 -19.52
CA THR A 667 7.91 -22.21 -18.86
C THR A 667 7.70 -21.86 -17.39
N HIS A 668 8.74 -21.39 -16.70
CA HIS A 668 8.65 -21.01 -15.28
C HIS A 668 7.77 -19.77 -15.06
N LEU A 669 7.58 -18.90 -16.05
CA LEU A 669 6.75 -17.70 -15.96
C LEU A 669 5.25 -18.00 -15.79
N ILE A 670 4.81 -19.23 -16.05
CA ILE A 670 3.43 -19.68 -15.77
C ILE A 670 3.12 -19.53 -14.27
N SER A 671 4.13 -19.63 -13.40
CA SER A 671 3.96 -19.48 -11.95
C SER A 671 3.96 -18.01 -11.47
N LEU A 672 4.19 -17.04 -12.36
CA LEU A 672 4.29 -15.60 -12.02
C LEU A 672 2.99 -15.04 -11.40
N PRO A 673 1.78 -15.33 -11.92
CA PRO A 673 0.54 -14.85 -11.28
C PRO A 673 0.39 -15.37 -9.85
N LEU A 674 0.72 -16.64 -9.62
CA LEU A 674 0.67 -17.24 -8.28
C LEU A 674 1.73 -16.65 -7.34
N GLN A 675 2.89 -16.28 -7.88
CA GLN A 675 3.93 -15.54 -7.14
C GLN A 675 3.39 -14.19 -6.62
N GLN A 676 2.62 -13.46 -7.44
CA GLN A 676 2.04 -12.17 -7.04
C GLN A 676 0.99 -12.30 -5.92
N ILE A 677 0.29 -13.43 -5.87
CA ILE A 677 -0.78 -13.66 -4.88
C ILE A 677 -0.25 -14.27 -3.59
N LEU A 678 0.71 -15.20 -3.65
CA LEU A 678 1.18 -15.96 -2.48
C LEU A 678 2.56 -15.49 -2.01
N TYR A 679 3.56 -15.55 -2.88
CA TYR A 679 4.96 -15.23 -2.53
C TYR A 679 5.11 -13.78 -2.09
N ARG A 680 4.44 -12.85 -2.77
CA ARG A 680 4.49 -11.42 -2.43
C ARG A 680 3.99 -11.14 -1.01
N GLN A 681 2.93 -11.81 -0.57
CA GLN A 681 2.37 -11.63 0.77
C GLN A 681 3.32 -12.15 1.84
N LEU A 682 4.02 -13.27 1.58
CA LEU A 682 5.10 -13.75 2.43
C LEU A 682 6.21 -12.69 2.58
N MET A 683 6.62 -12.07 1.47
CA MET A 683 7.64 -11.02 1.49
C MET A 683 7.20 -9.79 2.28
N TYR A 684 5.93 -9.39 2.21
CA TYR A 684 5.42 -8.27 2.99
C TYR A 684 5.60 -8.48 4.50
N VAL A 685 5.23 -9.66 5.00
CA VAL A 685 5.35 -9.93 6.45
C VAL A 685 6.83 -10.00 6.86
N VAL A 686 7.70 -10.59 6.03
CA VAL A 686 9.14 -10.61 6.28
C VAL A 686 9.72 -9.19 6.35
N LEU A 687 9.44 -8.36 5.34
CA LEU A 687 9.95 -6.99 5.24
C LEU A 687 9.47 -6.14 6.42
N LEU A 688 8.18 -6.24 6.76
CA LEU A 688 7.60 -5.51 7.87
C LEU A 688 8.23 -5.95 9.21
N GLN A 689 8.49 -7.25 9.38
CA GLN A 689 9.25 -7.73 10.55
C GLN A 689 10.68 -7.20 10.57
N SER A 690 11.38 -7.18 9.44
CA SER A 690 12.76 -6.66 9.33
C SER A 690 12.82 -5.18 9.70
N TRP A 691 11.86 -4.40 9.21
CA TRP A 691 11.71 -2.98 9.53
C TRP A 691 11.49 -2.72 11.02
N ILE A 692 10.58 -3.46 11.64
CA ILE A 692 10.32 -3.33 13.09
C ILE A 692 11.58 -3.66 13.88
N THR A 693 12.33 -4.68 13.44
CA THR A 693 13.57 -5.09 14.10
C THR A 693 14.65 -4.02 13.93
N ALA A 694 14.76 -3.41 12.75
CA ALA A 694 15.65 -2.29 12.49
C ALA A 694 15.32 -1.06 13.35
N LEU A 695 14.05 -0.70 13.45
CA LEU A 695 13.60 0.44 14.27
C LEU A 695 13.77 0.19 15.78
N THR A 696 13.68 -1.06 16.23
CA THR A 696 13.82 -1.43 17.65
C THR A 696 15.24 -1.79 18.06
N GLY A 697 16.19 -1.84 17.11
CA GLY A 697 17.60 -2.17 17.38
C GLY A 697 17.84 -3.64 17.78
N GLY A 698 16.93 -4.55 17.39
CA GLY A 698 17.03 -5.96 17.75
C GLY A 698 18.27 -6.62 17.12
N ARG A 699 19.07 -7.33 17.92
CA ARG A 699 20.17 -8.16 17.40
C ARG A 699 19.62 -9.52 16.97
N LEU A 700 19.85 -9.89 15.71
CA LEU A 700 19.51 -11.22 15.22
C LEU A 700 20.68 -12.18 15.35
N ARG A 701 20.40 -13.41 15.76
CA ARG A 701 21.36 -14.53 15.63
C ARG A 701 21.18 -15.21 14.27
N TRP A 702 22.28 -15.72 13.71
CA TRP A 702 22.28 -16.47 12.45
C TRP A 702 21.28 -17.65 12.49
N GLN A 703 20.50 -17.83 11.42
CA GLN A 703 19.47 -18.86 11.31
C GLN A 703 19.89 -19.90 10.25
N LYS A 704 19.84 -21.18 10.63
CA LYS A 704 20.36 -22.31 9.82
C LYS A 704 19.44 -22.65 8.64
N LEU A 705 20.04 -22.99 7.50
CA LEU A 705 19.39 -23.63 6.35
C LEU A 705 19.78 -25.12 6.35
N ARG A 706 18.84 -26.01 6.04
CA ARG A 706 19.10 -27.45 5.83
C ARG A 706 19.34 -27.65 4.33
N ARG A 707 20.51 -28.19 3.96
CA ARG A 707 20.91 -28.44 2.56
C ARG A 707 20.62 -29.87 2.16
N THR A 708 20.28 -30.09 0.89
CA THR A 708 19.95 -31.41 0.32
C THR A 708 21.01 -31.94 -0.64
N GLY A 709 21.93 -31.09 -1.14
CA GLY A 709 23.07 -31.52 -1.96
C GLY A 709 22.70 -31.86 -3.41
N VAL A 710 21.60 -31.33 -3.93
CA VAL A 710 21.00 -31.72 -5.24
C VAL A 710 21.52 -30.87 -6.42
N VAL A 711 22.43 -29.92 -6.19
CA VAL A 711 22.84 -28.94 -7.20
C VAL A 711 24.02 -29.44 -8.04
N GLU A 712 23.84 -29.42 -9.38
CA GLU A 712 24.88 -29.73 -10.36
C GLU A 712 24.88 -28.69 -11.49
N ALA A 713 26.04 -28.46 -12.14
CA ALA A 713 26.11 -27.62 -13.33
C ALA A 713 25.55 -28.38 -14.56
N PRO A 714 24.79 -27.73 -15.46
CA PRO A 714 24.27 -28.39 -16.66
C PRO A 714 25.41 -28.96 -17.53
N GLY A 715 25.38 -30.27 -17.77
CA GLY A 715 26.37 -30.98 -18.60
C GLY A 715 27.50 -31.69 -17.83
N GLY A 716 27.47 -31.71 -16.49
CA GLY A 716 28.37 -32.55 -15.69
C GLY A 716 28.05 -34.04 -15.82
N THR A 717 29.07 -34.89 -15.94
CA THR A 717 28.93 -36.35 -15.98
C THR A 717 28.55 -36.90 -14.59
N THR A 718 27.36 -37.50 -14.48
CA THR A 718 26.77 -38.03 -13.24
C THR A 718 27.42 -39.31 -12.73
N ASN A 719 27.51 -39.47 -11.41
CA ASN A 719 27.51 -40.79 -10.74
C ASN A 719 26.10 -41.08 -10.21
N ARG A 720 25.28 -41.73 -11.04
CA ARG A 720 23.86 -41.99 -10.82
C ARG A 720 23.69 -43.15 -9.82
N ARG A 721 23.60 -42.87 -8.51
CA ARG A 721 23.43 -43.95 -7.50
C ARG A 721 22.54 -43.68 -6.28
N ARG A 722 21.69 -42.64 -6.27
CA ARG A 722 20.82 -42.31 -5.10
C ARG A 722 19.31 -42.20 -5.39
N GLU A 723 18.78 -42.96 -6.34
CA GLU A 723 17.33 -42.92 -6.66
C GLU A 723 16.45 -43.92 -5.89
N THR A 724 17.02 -44.79 -5.05
CA THR A 724 16.25 -45.81 -4.32
C THR A 724 16.35 -45.66 -2.80
N GLU A 725 15.77 -44.60 -2.23
CA GLU A 725 15.37 -44.58 -0.81
C GLU A 725 14.40 -43.42 -0.51
N ARG A 726 13.17 -43.52 -1.02
CA ARG A 726 12.03 -42.78 -0.45
C ARG A 726 10.96 -43.78 -0.01
N ARG A 727 10.98 -44.16 1.27
CA ARG A 727 9.81 -44.74 1.93
C ARG A 727 8.86 -43.60 2.35
N PRO A 728 7.53 -43.76 2.19
CA PRO A 728 6.56 -42.79 2.66
C PRO A 728 6.44 -42.88 4.19
N VAL A 729 6.44 -41.74 4.86
CA VAL A 729 6.13 -41.64 6.29
C VAL A 729 4.69 -41.12 6.41
N ALA A 730 3.88 -41.87 7.15
CA ALA A 730 2.51 -41.54 7.55
C ALA A 730 2.46 -40.40 8.58
#